data_AF-A0AAD2J4N8-F1
#
_entry.id   AF-A0AAD2J4N8-F1
#
_cell.length_a   1.000
_cell.length_b   1.000
_cell.length_c   1.000
_cell.angle_alpha   90.00
_cell.angle_beta   90.00
_cell.angle_gamma   90.00
#
_symmetry.space_group_name_H-M   'P 1'
#
loop_
_entity.id
_entity.type
_entity.pdbx_description
1 polymer ?
#
loop_
_entity_poly.entity_id
_entity_poly.type
_entity_poly.pdbx_seq_one_letter_code
_entity_poly.pdbx_strand_id
1 'polypeptide(L)'
;MATDHTKLDELWIAEKPSNQAVIEKALRALGAQCVNSSSCRADGFVLLNWKGKSIAVTSVFGHMLSLVPPRGYDSYQRYVEQSKELGRWDFFGFLPFFPPELLYEAKPELGRDKKPVTRGGQPVESVRLKVVEQLLRKAKQVINACDTDREGQLIFDEIVMRRLKQDPADPKFKRVRIVNPDDKAMLETVQTLEANGSDLWVNLRAAAVAREECDYLLGMNVSMAVQSLIRRERGAPPIGLGRVKIAIAVLVDQQDRRIAAFVPYDAYVPIAQLADRTQLRWFKRLGSEGTPGFNAKGQLVDKVLADRIVADVARGQPGVITNASVEEKAEPAPLPYSMGTLLVDASKKLGLSVSEVQELAQRLYEKHKLITYVGTDCQYLPENMHERAPEILHALRFATGAVPGLEKALELVNPAFKSRAFNDGKVDEHFAITPSGAEPVGLNDSEAALYGMIVNRYVAQFLGPYTYLSTVLTVQFGQDVFRALARRPTRAGWRAISDQSVDDAEGNGDAVDLARFREGGQVQAVGARIDVKRVDPPSAFDQSTLAEAMLHAHRYVRDEDYPSREQAEEVRKVLTQTEGIGTSRTRASAITEVLTMGLLIEAGSGKKRTVHISDVGRQTLGLLPPHLTSIAVTAQWELLFSLVAKGQIPASAVIDQQKQLIKHVVKFLADNRRSAA
;
A
#
# COMPACT_ATOMS: atom_id res chain seq x y z
N MET A 1 39.22 0.33 -8.86
CA MET A 1 38.70 0.09 -10.21
C MET A 1 39.84 -0.37 -11.09
N ALA A 2 39.60 -1.37 -11.94
CA ALA A 2 40.60 -1.98 -12.81
C ALA A 2 40.62 -1.38 -14.24
N THR A 3 39.56 -0.65 -14.62
CA THR A 3 39.39 -0.09 -15.97
C THR A 3 39.85 1.36 -16.06
N ASP A 4 40.59 1.75 -17.11
CA ASP A 4 40.85 3.16 -17.45
C ASP A 4 39.58 3.83 -18.00
N HIS A 5 39.13 4.88 -17.32
CA HIS A 5 37.91 5.64 -17.61
C HIS A 5 38.17 7.14 -17.45
N THR A 6 39.38 7.60 -17.80
CA THR A 6 39.83 8.99 -17.64
C THR A 6 39.00 10.02 -18.42
N LYS A 7 38.31 9.61 -19.50
CA LYS A 7 37.35 10.44 -20.25
C LYS A 7 36.04 9.66 -20.46
N LEU A 8 34.95 10.18 -19.89
CA LEU A 8 33.63 9.58 -19.99
C LEU A 8 32.69 10.56 -20.69
N ASP A 9 32.10 10.16 -21.82
CA ASP A 9 31.21 11.04 -22.57
C ASP A 9 29.82 11.09 -21.92
N GLU A 10 29.29 9.92 -21.52
CA GLU A 10 27.96 9.81 -20.90
C GLU A 10 28.00 8.89 -19.67
N LEU A 11 27.23 9.25 -18.63
CA LEU A 11 27.00 8.43 -17.44
C LEU A 11 25.51 8.26 -17.19
N TRP A 12 25.03 7.03 -17.12
CA TRP A 12 23.65 6.69 -16.79
C TRP A 12 23.60 6.17 -15.35
N ILE A 13 22.77 6.78 -14.51
CA ILE A 13 22.58 6.38 -13.10
C ILE A 13 21.15 5.91 -12.91
N ALA A 14 21.00 4.62 -12.64
CA ALA A 14 19.73 3.99 -12.31
C ALA A 14 19.51 3.91 -10.79
N GLU A 15 18.25 3.81 -10.35
CA GLU A 15 17.90 3.70 -8.92
C GLU A 15 18.37 2.38 -8.28
N LYS A 16 18.41 1.31 -9.08
CA LYS A 16 18.64 -0.07 -8.63
C LYS A 16 19.32 -0.92 -9.70
N PRO A 17 20.04 -2.00 -9.34
CA PRO A 17 20.80 -2.83 -10.28
C PRO A 17 19.95 -3.45 -11.39
N SER A 18 18.69 -3.77 -11.12
CA SER A 18 17.76 -4.29 -12.12
C SER A 18 17.47 -3.26 -13.22
N ASN A 19 17.26 -1.99 -12.86
CA ASN A 19 17.09 -0.90 -13.82
C ASN A 19 18.37 -0.69 -14.64
N GLN A 20 19.54 -0.75 -14.01
CA GLN A 20 20.83 -0.71 -14.72
C GLN A 20 20.92 -1.82 -15.78
N ALA A 21 20.52 -3.06 -15.45
CA ALA A 21 20.56 -4.18 -16.38
C ALA A 21 19.61 -3.98 -17.58
N VAL A 22 18.43 -3.40 -17.37
CA VAL A 22 17.48 -3.06 -18.45
C VAL A 22 18.08 -2.01 -19.38
N ILE A 23 18.68 -0.95 -18.83
CA ILE A 23 19.35 0.10 -19.63
C ILE A 23 20.53 -0.49 -20.41
N GLU A 24 21.34 -1.33 -19.78
CA GLU A 24 22.45 -2.01 -20.46
C GLU A 24 21.93 -2.85 -21.63
N LYS A 25 20.89 -3.67 -21.42
CA LYS A 25 20.30 -4.50 -22.47
C LYS A 25 19.83 -3.66 -23.66
N ALA A 26 19.12 -2.55 -23.40
CA ALA A 26 18.63 -1.65 -24.43
C ALA A 26 19.77 -1.00 -25.23
N LEU A 27 20.80 -0.49 -24.55
CA LEU A 27 21.96 0.10 -25.22
C LEU A 27 22.73 -0.94 -26.07
N ARG A 28 22.86 -2.17 -25.58
CA ARG A 28 23.52 -3.25 -26.33
C ARG A 28 22.70 -3.67 -27.56
N ALA A 29 21.37 -3.67 -27.46
CA ALA A 29 20.49 -3.89 -28.61
C ALA A 29 20.61 -2.78 -29.67
N LEU A 30 20.99 -1.55 -29.28
CA LEU A 30 21.37 -0.46 -30.19
C LEU A 30 22.80 -0.57 -30.75
N GLY A 31 23.51 -1.65 -30.45
CA GLY A 31 24.87 -1.91 -30.94
C GLY A 31 26.00 -1.42 -30.03
N ALA A 32 25.71 -1.04 -28.78
CA ALA A 32 26.76 -0.71 -27.82
C ALA A 32 27.56 -1.97 -27.42
N GLN A 33 28.88 -1.85 -27.34
CA GLN A 33 29.79 -2.94 -27.01
C GLN A 33 30.35 -2.78 -25.60
N CYS A 34 30.29 -3.83 -24.77
CA CYS A 34 30.83 -3.79 -23.41
C CYS A 34 32.35 -3.91 -23.42
N VAL A 35 33.02 -2.94 -22.78
CA VAL A 35 34.48 -2.76 -22.77
C VAL A 35 35.10 -3.43 -21.54
N ASN A 36 34.42 -3.39 -20.39
CA ASN A 36 34.94 -3.88 -19.11
C ASN A 36 34.24 -5.17 -18.62
N SER A 37 33.84 -6.05 -19.55
CA SER A 37 33.06 -7.25 -19.25
C SER A 37 33.65 -8.14 -18.14
N SER A 38 34.98 -8.22 -18.06
CA SER A 38 35.71 -8.98 -17.04
C SER A 38 35.77 -8.32 -15.67
N SER A 39 35.56 -7.00 -15.56
CA SER A 39 35.68 -6.24 -14.31
C SER A 39 34.40 -5.52 -13.89
N CYS A 40 33.30 -5.55 -14.66
CA CYS A 40 32.02 -4.86 -14.36
C CYS A 40 31.58 -4.98 -12.89
N ARG A 41 31.65 -6.20 -12.34
CA ARG A 41 31.23 -6.47 -10.96
C ARG A 41 32.15 -5.82 -9.91
N ALA A 42 33.46 -5.86 -10.14
CA ALA A 42 34.45 -5.28 -9.25
C ALA A 42 34.46 -3.74 -9.37
N ASP A 43 34.23 -3.21 -10.56
CA ASP A 43 34.19 -1.79 -10.84
C ASP A 43 32.88 -1.13 -10.36
N GLY A 44 31.77 -1.89 -10.33
CA GLY A 44 30.46 -1.39 -9.91
C GLY A 44 29.71 -0.62 -11.01
N PHE A 45 30.16 -0.72 -12.27
CA PHE A 45 29.49 -0.13 -13.43
C PHE A 45 29.85 -0.92 -14.69
N VAL A 46 29.02 -0.77 -15.71
CA VAL A 46 29.26 -1.31 -17.05
C VAL A 46 29.76 -0.17 -17.92
N LEU A 47 30.89 -0.37 -18.58
CA LEU A 47 31.47 0.55 -19.55
C LEU A 47 31.16 0.05 -20.95
N LEU A 48 30.49 0.88 -21.73
CA LEU A 48 30.06 0.61 -23.08
C LEU A 48 30.76 1.57 -24.06
N ASN A 49 31.11 1.07 -25.23
CA ASN A 49 31.42 1.89 -26.40
C ASN A 49 30.23 1.86 -27.36
N TRP A 50 29.68 3.03 -27.67
CA TRP A 50 28.62 3.15 -28.66
C TRP A 50 28.95 4.27 -29.64
N LYS A 51 29.16 3.91 -30.92
CA LYS A 51 29.53 4.84 -31.99
C LYS A 51 30.74 5.72 -31.62
N GLY A 52 31.72 5.16 -30.92
CA GLY A 52 32.93 5.87 -30.48
C GLY A 52 32.79 6.67 -29.19
N LYS A 53 31.59 6.75 -28.58
CA LYS A 53 31.38 7.36 -27.27
C LYS A 53 31.63 6.37 -26.13
N SER A 54 32.28 6.84 -25.08
CA SER A 54 32.44 6.10 -23.82
C SER A 54 31.24 6.36 -22.90
N ILE A 55 30.47 5.31 -22.60
CA ILE A 55 29.23 5.38 -21.82
C ILE A 55 29.35 4.47 -20.60
N ALA A 56 29.19 5.01 -19.40
CA ALA A 56 29.12 4.22 -18.18
C ALA A 56 27.66 4.09 -17.73
N VAL A 57 27.25 2.89 -17.35
CA VAL A 57 25.94 2.62 -16.77
C VAL A 57 26.17 2.06 -15.38
N THR A 58 25.62 2.71 -14.36
CA THR A 58 25.68 2.27 -12.97
C THR A 58 24.30 2.40 -12.30
N SER A 59 24.19 1.88 -11.09
CA SER A 59 23.02 2.06 -10.24
C SER A 59 23.42 2.50 -8.84
N VAL A 60 22.49 3.13 -8.14
CA VAL A 60 22.52 3.26 -6.68
C VAL A 60 21.73 2.13 -6.01
N PHE A 61 21.51 2.23 -4.69
CA PHE A 61 20.70 1.32 -3.89
C PHE A 61 19.59 2.12 -3.18
N GLY A 62 18.74 2.79 -3.97
CA GLY A 62 17.87 3.85 -3.47
C GLY A 62 18.70 5.03 -2.93
N HIS A 63 18.19 5.72 -1.91
CA HIS A 63 18.93 6.82 -1.25
C HIS A 63 20.29 6.34 -0.74
N MET A 64 21.33 7.06 -1.12
CA MET A 64 22.71 6.80 -0.68
C MET A 64 23.15 7.73 0.45
N LEU A 65 22.34 8.76 0.73
CA LEU A 65 22.52 9.69 1.83
C LEU A 65 21.42 9.49 2.86
N SER A 66 21.66 9.97 4.08
CA SER A 66 20.67 10.03 5.14
C SER A 66 20.82 11.30 5.95
N LEU A 67 19.70 11.81 6.47
CA LEU A 67 19.70 12.92 7.41
C LEU A 67 20.46 12.56 8.69
N VAL A 68 21.36 13.44 9.11
CA VAL A 68 22.08 13.32 10.37
C VAL A 68 21.07 13.47 11.52
N PRO A 69 21.06 12.58 12.53
CA PRO A 69 20.18 12.73 13.68
C PRO A 69 20.59 13.93 14.56
N PRO A 70 19.72 14.47 15.44
CA PRO A 70 20.02 15.63 16.28
C PRO A 70 21.36 15.53 17.04
N ARG A 71 21.74 14.32 17.49
CA ARG A 71 23.03 14.05 18.14
C ARG A 71 24.28 14.39 17.31
N GLY A 72 24.17 14.50 15.99
CA GLY A 72 25.27 14.90 15.13
C GLY A 72 25.44 16.41 14.99
N TYR A 73 24.60 17.23 15.66
CA TYR A 73 24.67 18.68 15.62
C TYR A 73 25.31 19.24 16.90
N ASP A 74 26.15 20.27 16.74
CA ASP A 74 26.79 20.99 17.86
C ASP A 74 25.78 21.55 18.86
N SER A 75 24.61 21.99 18.38
CA SER A 75 23.53 22.51 19.24
C SER A 75 23.02 21.47 20.22
N TYR A 76 22.91 20.20 19.79
CA TYR A 76 22.54 19.10 20.66
C TYR A 76 23.65 18.75 21.65
N GLN A 77 24.91 18.73 21.21
CA GLN A 77 26.05 18.41 22.09
C GLN A 77 26.15 19.42 23.24
N ARG A 78 26.06 20.73 22.93
CA ARG A 78 26.04 21.80 23.95
C ARG A 78 24.88 21.65 24.93
N TYR A 79 23.69 21.31 24.42
CA TYR A 79 22.52 21.06 25.26
C TYR A 79 22.73 19.87 26.22
N VAL A 80 23.32 18.76 25.73
CA VAL A 80 23.62 17.59 26.56
C VAL A 80 24.66 17.90 27.64
N GLU A 81 25.70 18.66 27.32
CA GLU A 81 26.71 19.11 28.29
C GLU A 81 26.06 19.91 29.43
N GLN A 82 25.22 20.90 29.11
CA GLN A 82 24.48 21.69 30.10
C GLN A 82 23.49 20.85 30.91
N SER A 83 22.82 19.88 30.29
CA SER A 83 21.80 19.05 30.95
C SER A 83 22.39 18.04 31.94
N LYS A 84 23.62 17.54 31.68
CA LYS A 84 24.33 16.64 32.60
C LYS A 84 24.61 17.30 33.95
N GLU A 85 24.88 18.61 33.94
CA GLU A 85 25.11 19.39 35.17
C GLU A 85 23.83 19.54 36.01
N LEU A 86 22.66 19.46 35.38
CA LEU A 86 21.34 19.65 36.02
C LEU A 86 20.67 18.34 36.49
N GLY A 87 21.24 17.17 36.18
CA GLY A 87 20.72 15.86 36.60
C GLY A 87 19.31 15.51 36.10
N ARG A 88 18.79 16.24 35.11
CA ARG A 88 17.46 16.05 34.50
C ARG A 88 17.61 15.76 33.02
N TRP A 89 17.08 14.63 32.56
CA TRP A 89 17.05 14.28 31.14
C TRP A 89 15.64 14.54 30.59
N ASP A 90 15.41 15.75 30.07
CA ASP A 90 14.17 16.10 29.38
C ASP A 90 14.45 17.01 28.18
N PHE A 91 14.00 16.65 26.97
CA PHE A 91 14.37 17.36 25.75
C PHE A 91 13.69 18.74 25.59
N PHE A 92 12.82 19.17 26.50
CA PHE A 92 12.07 20.44 26.32
C PHE A 92 12.97 21.68 26.35
N GLY A 93 14.13 21.62 27.01
CA GLY A 93 15.13 22.70 26.93
C GLY A 93 15.83 22.82 25.56
N PHE A 94 15.74 21.78 24.73
CA PHE A 94 16.32 21.74 23.38
C PHE A 94 15.27 21.97 22.28
N LEU A 95 14.02 21.62 22.54
CA LEU A 95 12.95 21.65 21.54
C LEU A 95 12.32 23.05 21.43
N PRO A 96 11.90 23.49 20.23
CA PRO A 96 11.92 22.72 18.99
C PRO A 96 13.29 22.70 18.30
N PHE A 97 13.67 21.55 17.75
CA PHE A 97 14.86 21.35 16.93
C PHE A 97 14.60 21.77 15.49
N PHE A 98 15.15 22.92 15.10
CA PHE A 98 15.20 23.43 13.72
C PHE A 98 16.64 23.87 13.41
N PRO A 99 17.50 22.99 12.89
CA PRO A 99 18.85 23.39 12.52
C PRO A 99 18.81 24.39 11.34
N PRO A 100 19.77 25.33 11.24
CA PRO A 100 19.83 26.28 10.13
C PRO A 100 19.95 25.59 8.75
N GLU A 101 20.67 24.47 8.71
CA GLU A 101 20.81 23.59 7.55
C GLU A 101 20.64 22.14 8.02
N LEU A 102 19.92 21.34 7.24
CA LEU A 102 19.87 19.90 7.44
C LEU A 102 21.16 19.25 6.93
N LEU A 103 21.87 18.59 7.83
CA LEU A 103 23.08 17.86 7.51
C LEU A 103 22.76 16.45 7.01
N TYR A 104 23.56 16.00 6.05
CA TYR A 104 23.45 14.68 5.43
C TYR A 104 24.77 13.93 5.58
N GLU A 105 24.67 12.66 5.92
CA GLU A 105 25.79 11.72 5.95
C GLU A 105 25.59 10.63 4.90
N ALA A 106 26.70 10.04 4.45
CA ALA A 106 26.63 8.90 3.55
C ALA A 106 26.16 7.67 4.31
N LYS A 107 25.27 6.89 3.69
CA LYS A 107 24.87 5.60 4.26
C LYS A 107 26.08 4.66 4.33
N PRO A 108 26.15 3.83 5.38
CA PRO A 108 27.22 2.88 5.51
C PRO A 108 27.07 1.75 4.49
N GLU A 109 28.20 1.16 4.11
CA GLU A 109 28.23 -0.13 3.43
C GLU A 109 27.59 -1.18 4.35
N LEU A 110 26.72 -2.01 3.78
CA LEU A 110 26.04 -3.06 4.52
C LEU A 110 26.68 -4.42 4.23
N GLY A 111 26.90 -5.20 5.29
CA GLY A 111 27.33 -6.59 5.21
C GLY A 111 26.22 -7.50 4.70
N ARG A 112 26.55 -8.79 4.53
CA ARG A 112 25.56 -9.82 4.12
C ARG A 112 24.42 -9.99 5.12
N ASP A 113 24.64 -9.63 6.39
CA ASP A 113 23.68 -9.62 7.48
C ASP A 113 22.86 -8.32 7.56
N LYS A 114 22.97 -7.45 6.54
CA LYS A 114 22.37 -6.10 6.48
C LYS A 114 22.83 -5.16 7.60
N LYS A 115 23.94 -5.45 8.30
CA LYS A 115 24.50 -4.55 9.31
C LYS A 115 25.57 -3.64 8.71
N PRO A 116 25.76 -2.42 9.25
CA PRO A 116 26.85 -1.54 8.84
C PRO A 116 28.21 -2.22 8.98
N VAL A 117 29.00 -2.23 7.90
CA VAL A 117 30.41 -2.61 7.94
C VAL A 117 31.17 -1.51 8.66
N THR A 118 31.97 -1.87 9.66
CA THR A 118 32.76 -0.90 10.44
C THR A 118 34.26 -1.13 10.28
N ARG A 119 35.04 -0.05 10.28
CA ARG A 119 36.51 -0.08 10.35
C ARG A 119 36.96 0.86 11.47
N GLY A 120 37.70 0.33 12.45
CA GLY A 120 38.11 1.11 13.63
C GLY A 120 36.92 1.63 14.45
N GLY A 121 35.80 0.89 14.48
CA GLY A 121 34.58 1.28 15.19
C GLY A 121 33.69 2.29 14.45
N GLN A 122 34.12 2.82 13.30
CA GLN A 122 33.34 3.75 12.50
C GLN A 122 32.69 3.06 11.29
N PRO A 123 31.45 3.39 10.92
CA PRO A 123 30.82 2.85 9.72
C PRO A 123 31.61 3.23 8.46
N VAL A 124 31.84 2.23 7.61
CA VAL A 124 32.50 2.44 6.32
C VAL A 124 31.48 2.99 5.34
N GLU A 125 31.77 4.12 4.72
CA GLU A 125 30.93 4.70 3.67
C GLU A 125 30.72 3.72 2.51
N SER A 126 29.51 3.71 1.94
CA SER A 126 29.16 2.83 0.83
C SER A 126 30.15 2.89 -0.32
N VAL A 127 30.64 1.72 -0.73
CA VAL A 127 31.53 1.58 -1.90
C VAL A 127 30.81 2.08 -3.15
N ARG A 128 29.50 1.83 -3.25
CA ARG A 128 28.71 2.26 -4.41
C ARG A 128 28.65 3.77 -4.55
N LEU A 129 28.46 4.50 -3.46
CA LEU A 129 28.44 5.96 -3.48
C LEU A 129 29.78 6.53 -4.00
N LYS A 130 30.90 5.96 -3.54
CA LYS A 130 32.24 6.36 -4.01
C LYS A 130 32.43 6.14 -5.51
N VAL A 131 31.95 5.02 -6.04
CA VAL A 131 31.98 4.72 -7.48
C VAL A 131 31.18 5.77 -8.25
N VAL A 132 29.94 6.03 -7.82
CA VAL A 132 29.05 7.01 -8.47
C VAL A 132 29.65 8.42 -8.42
N GLU A 133 30.22 8.83 -7.29
CA GLU A 133 30.90 10.12 -7.12
C GLU A 133 32.08 10.28 -8.10
N GLN A 134 32.90 9.24 -8.25
CA GLN A 134 34.03 9.25 -9.18
C GLN A 134 33.58 9.35 -10.65
N LEU A 135 32.53 8.62 -11.03
CA LEU A 135 31.98 8.66 -12.39
C LEU A 135 31.35 10.02 -12.69
N LEU A 136 30.56 10.56 -11.77
CA LEU A 136 29.91 11.87 -11.92
C LEU A 136 30.90 13.01 -12.18
N ARG A 137 32.08 12.98 -11.53
CA ARG A 137 33.14 13.99 -11.74
C ARG A 137 33.81 13.89 -13.11
N LYS A 138 33.75 12.74 -13.77
CA LYS A 138 34.45 12.48 -15.05
C LYS A 138 33.54 12.57 -16.28
N ALA A 139 32.24 12.39 -16.09
CA ALA A 139 31.26 12.41 -17.17
C ALA A 139 31.04 13.81 -17.73
N LYS A 140 31.03 13.95 -19.06
CA LYS A 140 30.64 15.20 -19.74
C LYS A 140 29.13 15.43 -19.68
N GLN A 141 28.35 14.37 -19.85
CA GLN A 141 26.89 14.37 -19.73
C GLN A 141 26.46 13.25 -18.78
N VAL A 142 25.45 13.51 -17.96
CA VAL A 142 24.94 12.56 -16.97
C VAL A 142 23.43 12.44 -17.13
N ILE A 143 22.93 11.20 -17.20
CA ILE A 143 21.53 10.86 -17.39
C ILE A 143 21.00 10.27 -16.08
N ASN A 144 20.05 10.98 -15.46
CA ASN A 144 19.23 10.46 -14.38
C ASN A 144 18.23 9.45 -14.95
N ALA A 145 18.42 8.18 -14.61
CA ALA A 145 17.60 7.05 -15.01
C ALA A 145 16.96 6.34 -13.79
N CYS A 146 16.75 7.09 -12.69
CA CYS A 146 15.95 6.62 -11.55
C CYS A 146 14.45 6.56 -11.90
N ASP A 147 13.63 5.96 -11.05
CA ASP A 147 12.18 5.80 -11.30
C ASP A 147 11.52 7.19 -11.50
N THR A 148 10.45 7.31 -12.31
CA THR A 148 9.91 8.62 -12.75
C THR A 148 8.96 9.29 -11.75
N ASP A 149 9.17 9.08 -10.46
CA ASP A 149 8.38 9.60 -9.35
C ASP A 149 9.16 10.65 -8.53
N ARG A 150 8.55 11.13 -7.44
CA ARG A 150 9.16 12.10 -6.52
C ARG A 150 10.45 11.56 -5.90
N GLU A 151 10.44 10.31 -5.45
CA GLU A 151 11.57 9.70 -4.74
C GLU A 151 12.75 9.42 -5.68
N GLY A 152 12.49 8.84 -6.85
CA GLY A 152 13.49 8.59 -7.88
C GLY A 152 14.16 9.87 -8.37
N GLN A 153 13.42 10.98 -8.48
CA GLN A 153 14.04 12.28 -8.77
C GLN A 153 14.99 12.73 -7.64
N LEU A 154 14.58 12.59 -6.37
CA LEU A 154 15.41 12.98 -5.22
C LEU A 154 16.65 12.10 -5.06
N ILE A 155 16.56 10.79 -5.28
CA ILE A 155 17.66 9.83 -5.12
C ILE A 155 18.89 10.22 -5.94
N PHE A 156 18.68 10.71 -7.17
CA PHE A 156 19.77 11.23 -8.00
C PHE A 156 20.17 12.64 -7.56
N ASP A 157 19.19 13.54 -7.46
CA ASP A 157 19.45 14.97 -7.22
C ASP A 157 20.13 15.20 -5.86
N GLU A 158 19.86 14.39 -4.83
CA GLU A 158 20.51 14.51 -3.52
C GLU A 158 22.02 14.28 -3.58
N ILE A 159 22.48 13.35 -4.43
CA ILE A 159 23.91 13.09 -4.60
C ILE A 159 24.57 14.30 -5.27
N VAL A 160 23.91 14.86 -6.30
CA VAL A 160 24.41 16.04 -7.01
C VAL A 160 24.44 17.28 -6.10
N MET A 161 23.33 17.58 -5.43
CA MET A 161 23.19 18.76 -4.56
C MET A 161 24.05 18.64 -3.30
N ARG A 162 23.95 17.52 -2.58
CA ARG A 162 24.43 17.43 -1.19
C ARG A 162 25.84 16.89 -1.12
N ARG A 163 26.19 15.93 -1.99
CA ARG A 163 27.52 15.31 -2.02
C ARG A 163 28.48 16.00 -2.98
N LEU A 164 28.03 16.38 -4.19
CA LEU A 164 28.89 17.08 -5.16
C LEU A 164 28.83 18.60 -5.05
N LYS A 165 27.83 19.17 -4.35
CA LYS A 165 27.61 20.61 -4.22
C LYS A 165 27.46 21.29 -5.60
N GLN A 166 26.72 20.64 -6.49
CA GLN A 166 26.41 21.12 -7.84
C GLN A 166 24.90 21.32 -7.99
N ASP A 167 24.51 22.14 -8.96
CA ASP A 167 23.10 22.32 -9.31
C ASP A 167 22.62 21.18 -10.23
N PRO A 168 21.63 20.36 -9.83
CA PRO A 168 21.07 19.32 -10.69
C PRO A 168 20.36 19.86 -11.94
N ALA A 169 20.08 21.17 -12.01
CA ALA A 169 19.54 21.82 -13.19
C ALA A 169 20.61 22.19 -14.24
N ASP A 170 21.91 22.00 -13.95
CA ASP A 170 22.99 22.23 -14.92
C ASP A 170 22.72 21.46 -16.24
N PRO A 171 22.90 22.09 -17.42
CA PRO A 171 22.61 21.47 -18.72
C PRO A 171 23.28 20.12 -18.99
N LYS A 172 24.37 19.78 -18.27
CA LYS A 172 25.02 18.48 -18.35
C LYS A 172 24.17 17.34 -17.78
N PHE A 173 23.22 17.65 -16.88
CA PHE A 173 22.29 16.68 -16.30
C PHE A 173 21.04 16.56 -17.17
N LYS A 174 20.78 15.33 -17.61
CA LYS A 174 19.62 14.93 -18.41
C LYS A 174 18.77 13.95 -17.63
N ARG A 175 17.54 13.75 -18.09
CA ARG A 175 16.57 12.83 -17.51
C ARG A 175 16.01 11.92 -18.60
N VAL A 176 15.84 10.64 -18.28
CA VAL A 176 15.16 9.65 -19.14
C VAL A 176 13.94 9.09 -18.41
N ARG A 177 12.82 8.92 -19.14
CA ARG A 177 11.56 8.39 -18.57
C ARG A 177 11.39 6.91 -18.85
N ILE A 178 11.87 6.06 -17.95
CA ILE A 178 11.74 4.61 -18.08
C ILE A 178 10.41 4.16 -17.46
N VAL A 179 9.37 3.99 -18.28
CA VAL A 179 8.03 3.61 -17.83
C VAL A 179 7.72 2.12 -18.10
N ASN A 180 8.21 1.58 -19.23
CA ASN A 180 7.98 0.18 -19.61
C ASN A 180 9.30 -0.49 -20.07
N PRO A 181 9.78 -1.52 -19.39
CA PRO A 181 11.02 -2.23 -19.74
C PRO A 181 10.88 -3.15 -20.97
N ASP A 182 9.79 -3.07 -21.73
CA ASP A 182 9.68 -3.80 -22.99
C ASP A 182 10.74 -3.36 -24.01
N ASP A 183 11.30 -4.33 -24.74
CA ASP A 183 12.52 -4.12 -25.52
C ASP A 183 12.34 -3.03 -26.57
N LYS A 184 11.15 -2.89 -27.17
CA LYS A 184 10.88 -1.86 -28.19
C LYS A 184 10.72 -0.45 -27.58
N ALA A 185 9.92 -0.33 -26.52
CA ALA A 185 9.67 0.95 -25.84
C ALA A 185 10.95 1.50 -25.19
N MET A 186 11.79 0.61 -24.66
CA MET A 186 13.10 0.99 -24.09
C MET A 186 14.04 1.58 -25.13
N LEU A 187 14.05 1.07 -26.37
CA LEU A 187 14.92 1.58 -27.44
C LEU A 187 14.57 3.02 -27.84
N GLU A 188 13.28 3.36 -27.89
CA GLU A 188 12.81 4.74 -28.14
C GLU A 188 13.09 5.65 -26.93
N THR A 189 12.86 5.13 -25.73
CA THR A 189 13.04 5.85 -24.46
C THR A 189 14.49 6.27 -24.24
N VAL A 190 15.47 5.39 -24.44
CA VAL A 190 16.90 5.73 -24.23
C VAL A 190 17.43 6.73 -25.25
N GLN A 191 16.67 7.02 -26.32
CA GLN A 191 17.02 8.04 -27.31
C GLN A 191 16.37 9.40 -27.01
N THR A 192 15.41 9.46 -26.08
CA THR A 192 14.66 10.68 -25.76
C THR A 192 15.06 11.19 -24.38
N LEU A 193 15.97 12.19 -24.36
CA LEU A 193 16.48 12.78 -23.13
C LEU A 193 15.88 14.16 -22.88
N GLU A 194 15.38 14.37 -21.67
CA GLU A 194 14.91 15.66 -21.18
C GLU A 194 16.00 16.39 -20.39
N ALA A 195 15.85 17.70 -20.18
CA ALA A 195 16.68 18.42 -19.23
C ALA A 195 16.26 18.04 -17.80
N ASN A 196 17.22 17.64 -16.94
CA ASN A 196 16.93 17.39 -15.53
C ASN A 196 16.50 18.67 -14.79
N GLY A 197 16.84 19.83 -15.34
CA GLY A 197 16.40 21.16 -14.88
C GLY A 197 15.07 21.64 -15.46
N SER A 198 14.27 20.81 -16.13
CA SER A 198 12.93 21.23 -16.55
C SER A 198 12.01 21.44 -15.34
N ASP A 199 11.00 22.31 -15.47
CA ASP A 199 10.08 22.65 -14.38
C ASP A 199 9.45 21.41 -13.73
N LEU A 200 9.11 20.40 -14.53
CA LEU A 200 8.55 19.15 -14.02
C LEU A 200 9.49 18.48 -13.00
N TRP A 201 10.75 18.26 -13.37
CA TRP A 201 11.72 17.54 -12.54
C TRP A 201 12.18 18.37 -11.34
N VAL A 202 12.31 19.69 -11.53
CA VAL A 202 12.61 20.64 -10.44
C VAL A 202 11.48 20.63 -9.40
N ASN A 203 10.22 20.65 -9.83
CA ASN A 203 9.07 20.64 -8.92
C ASN A 203 8.92 19.30 -8.21
N LEU A 204 9.14 18.17 -8.89
CA LEU A 204 9.15 16.83 -8.28
C LEU A 204 10.23 16.72 -7.20
N ARG A 205 11.47 17.18 -7.49
CA ARG A 205 12.54 17.27 -6.49
C ARG A 205 12.10 18.11 -5.31
N ALA A 206 11.57 19.31 -5.55
CA ALA A 206 11.16 20.23 -4.49
C ALA A 206 10.09 19.60 -3.57
N ALA A 207 9.15 18.86 -4.12
CA ALA A 207 8.14 18.13 -3.36
C ALA A 207 8.73 17.01 -2.51
N ALA A 208 9.68 16.25 -3.05
CA ALA A 208 10.37 15.18 -2.34
C ALA A 208 11.24 15.73 -1.18
N VAL A 209 11.98 16.81 -1.42
CA VAL A 209 12.75 17.52 -0.38
C VAL A 209 11.84 18.05 0.72
N ALA A 210 10.72 18.68 0.36
CA ALA A 210 9.75 19.18 1.32
C ALA A 210 9.19 18.05 2.19
N ARG A 211 8.87 16.89 1.58
CA ARG A 211 8.41 15.70 2.30
C ARG A 211 9.47 15.20 3.28
N GLU A 212 10.70 14.99 2.82
CA GLU A 212 11.82 14.53 3.65
C GLU A 212 12.06 15.44 4.86
N GLU A 213 12.14 16.77 4.62
CA GLU A 213 12.35 17.76 5.69
C GLU A 213 11.17 17.80 6.67
N CYS A 214 9.94 17.85 6.18
CA CYS A 214 8.76 17.92 7.06
C CYS A 214 8.62 16.65 7.91
N ASP A 215 8.80 15.46 7.32
CA ASP A 215 8.72 14.18 8.03
C ASP A 215 9.86 14.05 9.05
N TYR A 216 11.08 14.49 8.73
CA TYR A 216 12.20 14.52 9.66
C TYR A 216 11.97 15.47 10.84
N LEU A 217 11.57 16.71 10.57
CA LEU A 217 11.36 17.72 11.60
C LEU A 217 10.23 17.32 12.56
N LEU A 218 9.09 16.86 12.04
CA LEU A 218 8.00 16.36 12.87
C LEU A 218 8.46 15.15 13.68
N GLY A 219 9.09 14.18 13.01
CA GLY A 219 9.52 12.94 13.64
C GLY A 219 10.50 13.16 14.78
N MET A 220 11.55 13.95 14.57
CA MET A 220 12.54 14.24 15.61
C MET A 220 11.92 15.00 16.79
N ASN A 221 11.19 16.09 16.52
CA ASN A 221 10.64 16.93 17.57
C ASN A 221 9.61 16.19 18.43
N VAL A 222 8.65 15.49 17.80
CA VAL A 222 7.58 14.79 18.51
C VAL A 222 8.13 13.58 19.26
N SER A 223 9.04 12.82 18.66
CA SER A 223 9.67 11.67 19.34
C SER A 223 10.41 12.10 20.59
N MET A 224 11.26 13.14 20.50
CA MET A 224 12.04 13.64 21.64
C MET A 224 11.13 14.22 22.74
N ALA A 225 10.08 14.96 22.37
CA ALA A 225 9.12 15.48 23.33
C ALA A 225 8.39 14.35 24.08
N VAL A 226 7.84 13.37 23.36
CA VAL A 226 7.11 12.24 23.96
C VAL A 226 8.04 11.36 24.80
N GLN A 227 9.26 11.11 24.35
CA GLN A 227 10.26 10.35 25.11
C GLN A 227 10.61 11.03 26.46
N SER A 228 10.44 12.35 26.56
CA SER A 228 10.64 13.10 27.82
C SER A 228 9.45 12.99 28.78
N LEU A 229 8.27 12.59 28.28
CA LEU A 229 7.03 12.52 29.05
C LEU A 229 6.68 11.09 29.48
N ILE A 230 7.04 10.09 28.66
CA ILE A 230 6.73 8.68 28.93
C ILE A 230 7.91 8.02 29.61
N ARG A 231 7.71 7.56 30.85
CA ARG A 231 8.67 6.71 31.56
C ARG A 231 8.55 5.27 31.06
N ARG A 232 9.67 4.67 30.68
CA ARG A 232 9.76 3.26 30.26
C ARG A 232 10.87 2.55 31.01
N GLU A 233 10.79 1.23 31.04
CA GLU A 233 11.84 0.38 31.57
C GLU A 233 13.17 0.60 30.83
N ARG A 234 14.27 0.44 31.57
CA ARG A 234 15.62 0.60 31.02
C ARG A 234 15.84 -0.46 29.93
N GLY A 235 16.22 -0.01 28.74
CA GLY A 235 16.46 -0.89 27.59
C GLY A 235 15.24 -1.10 26.67
N ALA A 236 14.08 -0.51 27.00
CA ALA A 236 12.96 -0.47 26.07
C ALA A 236 13.35 0.25 24.76
N PRO A 237 12.89 -0.22 23.59
CA PRO A 237 13.11 0.47 22.33
C PRO A 237 12.63 1.93 22.38
N PRO A 238 13.34 2.89 21.76
CA PRO A 238 12.92 4.29 21.74
C PRO A 238 11.60 4.46 20.98
N ILE A 239 10.77 5.42 21.39
CA ILE A 239 9.52 5.73 20.69
C ILE A 239 9.83 6.69 19.53
N GLY A 240 9.89 6.14 18.31
CA GLY A 240 10.05 6.91 17.09
C GLY A 240 8.69 7.24 16.46
N LEU A 241 8.24 8.49 16.59
CA LEU A 241 6.99 8.99 16.04
C LEU A 241 7.18 9.70 14.71
N GLY A 242 6.08 9.79 13.96
CA GLY A 242 5.96 10.45 12.67
C GLY A 242 4.53 10.27 12.17
N ARG A 243 4.09 11.09 11.19
CA ARG A 243 2.67 11.13 10.78
C ARG A 243 2.09 9.75 10.44
N VAL A 244 2.85 8.90 9.74
CA VAL A 244 2.41 7.55 9.33
C VAL A 244 2.23 6.64 10.55
N LYS A 245 3.22 6.60 11.45
CA LYS A 245 3.20 5.74 12.65
C LYS A 245 2.11 6.15 13.62
N ILE A 246 1.90 7.46 13.78
CA ILE A 246 0.81 8.00 14.59
C ILE A 246 -0.54 7.59 13.98
N ALA A 247 -0.72 7.74 12.67
CA ALA A 247 -1.95 7.34 12.00
C ALA A 247 -2.24 5.83 12.13
N ILE A 248 -1.22 4.97 12.07
CA ILE A 248 -1.36 3.52 12.30
C ILE A 248 -1.85 3.26 13.74
N ALA A 249 -1.24 3.90 14.74
CA ALA A 249 -1.67 3.75 16.14
C ALA A 249 -3.11 4.25 16.36
N VAL A 250 -3.49 5.36 15.71
CA VAL A 250 -4.86 5.89 15.74
C VAL A 250 -5.87 4.91 15.17
N LEU A 251 -5.59 4.29 14.01
CA LEU A 251 -6.50 3.30 13.41
C LEU A 251 -6.78 2.15 14.39
N VAL A 252 -5.74 1.62 15.02
CA VAL A 252 -5.88 0.50 15.98
C VAL A 252 -6.60 0.94 17.26
N ASP A 253 -6.27 2.10 17.83
CA ASP A 253 -6.97 2.62 19.02
C ASP A 253 -8.46 2.85 18.77
N GLN A 254 -8.81 3.45 17.62
CA GLN A 254 -10.21 3.64 17.22
C GLN A 254 -10.93 2.30 17.08
N GLN A 255 -10.27 1.29 16.52
CA GLN A 255 -10.86 -0.03 16.35
C GLN A 255 -11.07 -0.75 17.69
N ASP A 256 -10.08 -0.70 18.59
CA ASP A 256 -10.20 -1.28 19.93
C ASP A 256 -11.29 -0.57 20.75
N ARG A 257 -11.40 0.76 20.66
CA ARG A 257 -12.51 1.52 21.30
C ARG A 257 -13.86 1.12 20.73
N ARG A 258 -13.97 0.94 19.41
CA ARG A 258 -15.21 0.49 18.76
C ARG A 258 -15.63 -0.90 19.23
N ILE A 259 -14.66 -1.80 19.44
CA ILE A 259 -14.90 -3.14 19.99
C ILE A 259 -15.38 -3.03 21.44
N ALA A 260 -14.68 -2.25 22.28
CA ALA A 260 -15.00 -2.09 23.69
C ALA A 260 -16.36 -1.42 23.94
N ALA A 261 -16.75 -0.46 23.11
CA ALA A 261 -18.03 0.25 23.20
C ALA A 261 -19.21 -0.53 22.59
N PHE A 262 -18.95 -1.62 21.86
CA PHE A 262 -20.00 -2.36 21.18
C PHE A 262 -20.80 -3.23 22.15
N VAL A 263 -22.11 -3.02 22.18
CA VAL A 263 -23.05 -3.86 22.92
C VAL A 263 -23.66 -4.87 21.95
N PRO A 264 -23.42 -6.19 22.12
CA PRO A 264 -24.06 -7.22 21.31
C PRO A 264 -25.58 -7.12 21.36
N TYR A 265 -26.21 -7.34 20.22
CA TYR A 265 -27.66 -7.33 20.08
C TYR A 265 -28.12 -8.45 19.15
N ASP A 266 -29.35 -8.89 19.33
CA ASP A 266 -29.99 -9.82 18.43
C ASP A 266 -30.66 -9.06 17.29
N ALA A 267 -30.36 -9.47 16.06
CA ALA A 267 -31.12 -9.08 14.88
C ALA A 267 -32.12 -10.20 14.56
N TYR A 268 -33.40 -9.85 14.52
CA TYR A 268 -34.48 -10.76 14.20
C TYR A 268 -34.75 -10.73 12.70
N VAL A 269 -34.73 -11.90 12.06
CA VAL A 269 -34.96 -12.05 10.63
C VAL A 269 -36.19 -12.92 10.42
N PRO A 270 -37.39 -12.32 10.28
CA PRO A 270 -38.58 -13.03 9.86
C PRO A 270 -38.36 -13.76 8.53
N ILE A 271 -38.85 -14.99 8.44
CA ILE A 271 -38.81 -15.84 7.25
C ILE A 271 -40.25 -16.21 6.90
N ALA A 272 -40.66 -15.93 5.67
CA ALA A 272 -41.93 -16.38 5.10
C ALA A 272 -41.67 -17.57 4.17
N GLN A 273 -42.49 -18.62 4.25
CA GLN A 273 -42.45 -19.74 3.33
C GLN A 273 -43.67 -19.69 2.41
N LEU A 274 -43.45 -19.70 1.10
CA LEU A 274 -44.50 -19.80 0.10
C LEU A 274 -44.90 -21.26 -0.16
N ALA A 275 -46.04 -21.48 -0.84
CA ALA A 275 -46.59 -22.81 -1.10
C ALA A 275 -45.64 -23.72 -1.92
N ASP A 276 -44.80 -23.14 -2.78
CA ASP A 276 -43.78 -23.83 -3.57
C ASP A 276 -42.49 -24.12 -2.78
N ARG A 277 -42.49 -23.87 -1.47
CA ARG A 277 -41.37 -23.95 -0.52
C ARG A 277 -40.33 -22.85 -0.64
N THR A 278 -40.52 -21.85 -1.50
CA THR A 278 -39.63 -20.67 -1.56
C THR A 278 -39.60 -19.96 -0.20
N GLN A 279 -38.39 -19.76 0.34
CA GLN A 279 -38.19 -19.03 1.59
C GLN A 279 -37.84 -17.56 1.29
N LEU A 280 -38.72 -16.66 1.69
CA LEU A 280 -38.53 -15.22 1.64
C LEU A 280 -37.94 -14.77 2.97
N ARG A 281 -36.77 -14.12 2.96
CA ARG A 281 -36.14 -13.56 4.16
C ARG A 281 -36.49 -12.09 4.29
N TRP A 282 -36.82 -11.62 5.49
CA TRP A 282 -37.06 -10.21 5.74
C TRP A 282 -35.83 -9.39 5.35
N PHE A 283 -36.06 -8.32 4.58
CA PHE A 283 -35.00 -7.48 4.05
C PHE A 283 -35.00 -6.10 4.71
N LYS A 284 -36.14 -5.41 4.71
CA LYS A 284 -36.29 -4.09 5.35
C LYS A 284 -37.75 -3.68 5.51
N ARG A 285 -37.96 -2.65 6.31
CA ARG A 285 -39.12 -1.77 6.27
C ARG A 285 -38.65 -0.39 5.79
N LEU A 286 -39.30 0.19 4.79
CA LEU A 286 -38.83 1.44 4.19
C LEU A 286 -38.98 2.61 5.19
N GLY A 287 -37.90 3.36 5.41
CA GLY A 287 -37.88 4.53 6.29
C GLY A 287 -37.93 4.21 7.78
N SER A 288 -37.61 2.97 8.16
CA SER A 288 -37.63 2.54 9.57
C SER A 288 -36.29 2.71 10.29
N GLU A 289 -35.24 3.18 9.61
CA GLU A 289 -33.92 3.38 10.18
C GLU A 289 -33.97 4.30 11.42
N GLY A 290 -33.53 3.78 12.57
CA GLY A 290 -33.55 4.53 13.84
C GLY A 290 -34.93 4.74 14.47
N THR A 291 -35.99 4.16 13.91
CA THR A 291 -37.35 4.20 14.49
C THR A 291 -37.54 3.10 15.54
N PRO A 292 -38.56 3.20 16.44
CA PRO A 292 -38.82 2.15 17.42
C PRO A 292 -38.92 0.75 16.81
N GLY A 293 -38.15 -0.18 17.35
CA GLY A 293 -38.04 -1.56 16.86
C GLY A 293 -36.88 -1.82 15.88
N PHE A 294 -36.22 -0.76 15.40
CA PHE A 294 -35.13 -0.84 14.43
C PHE A 294 -33.90 -0.08 14.91
N ASN A 295 -32.71 -0.56 14.53
CA ASN A 295 -31.47 0.18 14.77
C ASN A 295 -31.17 1.20 13.65
N ALA A 296 -30.08 1.97 13.80
CA ALA A 296 -29.66 2.97 12.82
C ALA A 296 -29.31 2.40 11.43
N LYS A 297 -29.10 1.09 11.32
CA LYS A 297 -28.89 0.38 10.04
C LYS A 297 -30.19 -0.18 9.45
N GLY A 298 -31.34 0.09 10.08
CA GLY A 298 -32.64 -0.43 9.68
C GLY A 298 -32.83 -1.92 10.00
N GLN A 299 -31.97 -2.53 10.83
CA GLN A 299 -32.15 -3.92 11.24
C GLN A 299 -33.23 -4.02 12.31
N LEU A 300 -34.08 -5.05 12.21
CA LEU A 300 -35.11 -5.35 13.20
C LEU A 300 -34.48 -5.94 14.46
N VAL A 301 -34.60 -5.22 15.58
CA VAL A 301 -33.95 -5.56 16.87
C VAL A 301 -34.94 -5.69 18.03
N ASP A 302 -36.24 -5.52 17.76
CA ASP A 302 -37.31 -5.74 18.73
C ASP A 302 -38.03 -7.05 18.44
N LYS A 303 -38.01 -7.93 19.44
CA LYS A 303 -38.61 -9.26 19.36
C LYS A 303 -40.12 -9.20 19.20
N VAL A 304 -40.81 -8.32 19.91
CA VAL A 304 -42.28 -8.22 19.88
C VAL A 304 -42.75 -7.76 18.50
N LEU A 305 -42.04 -6.81 17.90
CA LEU A 305 -42.30 -6.39 16.53
C LEU A 305 -42.03 -7.51 15.53
N ALA A 306 -40.94 -8.28 15.71
CA ALA A 306 -40.64 -9.43 14.88
C ALA A 306 -41.70 -10.53 14.98
N ASP A 307 -42.13 -10.88 16.20
CA ASP A 307 -43.20 -11.83 16.49
C ASP A 307 -44.51 -11.39 15.83
N ARG A 308 -44.83 -10.08 15.88
CA ARG A 308 -46.00 -9.52 15.21
C ARG A 308 -45.92 -9.66 13.69
N ILE A 309 -44.78 -9.31 13.08
CA ILE A 309 -44.59 -9.45 11.63
C ILE A 309 -44.81 -10.91 11.21
N VAL A 310 -44.21 -11.86 11.93
CA VAL A 310 -44.37 -13.29 11.64
C VAL A 310 -45.81 -13.76 11.86
N ALA A 311 -46.50 -13.30 12.91
CA ALA A 311 -47.89 -13.64 13.15
C ALA A 311 -48.83 -13.09 12.07
N ASP A 312 -48.61 -11.86 11.61
CA ASP A 312 -49.41 -11.24 10.53
C ASP A 312 -49.24 -12.02 9.22
N VAL A 313 -48.00 -12.35 8.85
CA VAL A 313 -47.68 -13.18 7.69
C VAL A 313 -48.28 -14.59 7.82
N ALA A 314 -48.16 -15.24 8.98
CA ALA A 314 -48.70 -16.58 9.23
C ALA A 314 -50.24 -16.63 9.21
N ARG A 315 -50.92 -15.52 9.54
CA ARG A 315 -52.39 -15.39 9.45
C ARG A 315 -52.91 -15.12 8.04
N GLY A 316 -52.03 -15.19 7.03
CA GLY A 316 -52.42 -15.05 5.63
C GLY A 316 -52.45 -13.60 5.14
N GLN A 317 -51.66 -12.70 5.74
CA GLN A 317 -51.47 -11.35 5.18
C GLN A 317 -51.08 -11.45 3.69
N PRO A 318 -51.78 -10.76 2.78
CA PRO A 318 -51.45 -10.82 1.36
C PRO A 318 -50.11 -10.14 1.11
N GLY A 319 -49.25 -10.82 0.35
CA GLY A 319 -47.99 -10.29 -0.16
C GLY A 319 -48.15 -9.83 -1.59
N VAL A 320 -47.63 -8.65 -1.93
CA VAL A 320 -47.56 -8.14 -3.30
C VAL A 320 -46.16 -8.35 -3.84
N ILE A 321 -46.03 -9.00 -4.99
CA ILE A 321 -44.74 -9.16 -5.67
C ILE A 321 -44.35 -7.80 -6.25
N THR A 322 -43.27 -7.21 -5.74
CA THR A 322 -42.75 -5.92 -6.21
C THR A 322 -41.55 -6.06 -7.13
N ASN A 323 -40.93 -7.25 -7.19
CA ASN A 323 -39.95 -7.58 -8.22
C ASN A 323 -39.86 -9.10 -8.37
N ALA A 324 -39.80 -9.59 -9.59
CA ALA A 324 -39.48 -10.98 -9.93
C ALA A 324 -38.61 -10.96 -11.19
N SER A 325 -37.29 -11.07 -11.01
CA SER A 325 -36.33 -10.99 -12.13
C SER A 325 -35.28 -12.09 -12.08
N VAL A 326 -34.88 -12.54 -13.27
CA VAL A 326 -33.67 -13.33 -13.51
C VAL A 326 -32.77 -12.51 -14.41
N GLU A 327 -31.59 -12.16 -13.91
CA GLU A 327 -30.58 -11.42 -14.66
C GLU A 327 -29.30 -12.24 -14.75
N GLU A 328 -28.71 -12.33 -15.94
CA GLU A 328 -27.34 -12.82 -16.04
C GLU A 328 -26.37 -11.75 -15.55
N LYS A 329 -25.53 -12.09 -14.56
CA LYS A 329 -24.50 -11.21 -14.01
C LYS A 329 -23.12 -11.79 -14.26
N ALA A 330 -22.16 -10.90 -14.48
CA ALA A 330 -20.77 -11.23 -14.69
C ALA A 330 -19.90 -10.60 -13.59
N GLU A 331 -19.04 -11.41 -12.99
CA GLU A 331 -18.02 -10.98 -12.04
C GLU A 331 -16.65 -11.07 -12.73
N PRO A 332 -16.00 -9.92 -13.02
CA PRO A 332 -14.68 -9.91 -13.66
C PRO A 332 -13.63 -10.49 -12.71
N ALA A 333 -12.52 -10.98 -13.29
CA ALA A 333 -11.37 -11.40 -12.50
C ALA A 333 -10.89 -10.25 -11.58
N PRO A 334 -10.44 -10.58 -10.35
CA PRO A 334 -9.67 -9.64 -9.55
C PRO A 334 -8.44 -9.19 -10.34
N LEU A 335 -8.05 -7.93 -10.20
CA LEU A 335 -6.88 -7.41 -10.91
C LEU A 335 -5.59 -8.11 -10.45
N PRO A 336 -4.53 -8.11 -11.28
CA PRO A 336 -3.16 -8.40 -10.85
C PRO A 336 -2.77 -7.63 -9.57
N TYR A 337 -1.82 -8.18 -8.83
CA TYR A 337 -1.44 -7.59 -7.55
C TYR A 337 -0.64 -6.31 -7.72
N SER A 338 -0.94 -5.33 -6.89
CA SER A 338 0.03 -4.34 -6.41
C SER A 338 0.73 -4.85 -5.15
N MET A 339 1.78 -4.16 -4.67
CA MET A 339 2.41 -4.51 -3.40
C MET A 339 1.42 -4.50 -2.25
N GLY A 340 0.60 -3.43 -2.15
CA GLY A 340 -0.39 -3.30 -1.08
C GLY A 340 -1.40 -4.45 -1.07
N THR A 341 -1.95 -4.81 -2.24
CA THR A 341 -2.92 -5.91 -2.33
C THR A 341 -2.28 -7.29 -2.13
N LEU A 342 -1.02 -7.47 -2.53
CA LEU A 342 -0.24 -8.69 -2.25
C LEU A 342 0.00 -8.86 -0.75
N LEU A 343 0.41 -7.79 -0.05
CA LEU A 343 0.60 -7.80 1.40
C LEU A 343 -0.66 -8.26 2.12
N VAL A 344 -1.80 -7.67 1.78
CA VAL A 344 -3.10 -7.99 2.40
C VAL A 344 -3.47 -9.46 2.14
N ASP A 345 -3.54 -9.89 0.89
CA ASP A 345 -4.04 -11.23 0.55
C ASP A 345 -3.08 -12.33 1.02
N ALA A 346 -1.76 -12.15 0.81
CA ALA A 346 -0.77 -13.16 1.17
C ALA A 346 -0.57 -13.27 2.68
N SER A 347 -0.58 -12.15 3.42
CA SER A 347 -0.52 -12.20 4.89
C SER A 347 -1.70 -13.00 5.45
N LYS A 348 -2.91 -12.75 4.94
CA LYS A 348 -4.13 -13.48 5.35
C LYS A 348 -4.09 -14.96 4.97
N LYS A 349 -3.75 -15.29 3.72
CA LYS A 349 -3.77 -16.68 3.22
C LYS A 349 -2.64 -17.53 3.79
N LEU A 350 -1.44 -16.97 3.90
CA LEU A 350 -0.24 -17.69 4.33
C LEU A 350 0.00 -17.60 5.85
N GLY A 351 -0.67 -16.67 6.55
CA GLY A 351 -0.45 -16.45 7.99
C GLY A 351 0.91 -15.83 8.32
N LEU A 352 1.50 -15.13 7.35
CA LEU A 352 2.78 -14.43 7.46
C LEU A 352 2.56 -12.97 7.87
N SER A 353 3.53 -12.36 8.54
CA SER A 353 3.56 -10.91 8.74
C SER A 353 3.69 -10.17 7.40
N VAL A 354 3.22 -8.93 7.34
CA VAL A 354 3.36 -8.13 6.11
C VAL A 354 4.83 -7.88 5.75
N SER A 355 5.74 -7.83 6.74
CA SER A 355 7.17 -7.72 6.49
C SER A 355 7.74 -8.98 5.85
N GLU A 356 7.37 -10.17 6.32
CA GLU A 356 7.80 -11.44 5.70
C GLU A 356 7.30 -11.56 4.25
N VAL A 357 6.07 -11.14 3.97
CA VAL A 357 5.54 -11.11 2.60
C VAL A 357 6.35 -10.15 1.72
N GLN A 358 6.67 -8.94 2.22
CA GLN A 358 7.50 -7.98 1.49
C GLN A 358 8.89 -8.54 1.17
N GLU A 359 9.52 -9.21 2.13
CA GLU A 359 10.83 -9.84 1.92
C GLU A 359 10.77 -11.01 0.92
N LEU A 360 9.72 -11.83 0.98
CA LEU A 360 9.50 -12.91 0.02
C LEU A 360 9.32 -12.38 -1.40
N ALA A 361 8.47 -11.36 -1.57
CA ALA A 361 8.27 -10.70 -2.86
C ALA A 361 9.59 -10.12 -3.39
N GLN A 362 10.36 -9.45 -2.54
CA GLN A 362 11.68 -8.92 -2.91
C GLN A 362 12.64 -10.03 -3.37
N ARG A 363 12.66 -11.19 -2.70
CA ARG A 363 13.49 -12.33 -3.13
C ARG A 363 13.03 -12.90 -4.47
N LEU A 364 11.71 -13.05 -4.68
CA LEU A 364 11.17 -13.51 -5.96
C LEU A 364 11.56 -12.57 -7.11
N TYR A 365 11.60 -11.26 -6.87
CA TYR A 365 12.00 -10.24 -7.84
C TYR A 365 13.51 -10.20 -8.10
N GLU A 366 14.33 -10.03 -7.05
CA GLU A 366 15.78 -9.76 -7.23
C GLU A 366 16.63 -11.03 -7.34
N LYS A 367 16.38 -12.00 -6.47
CA LYS A 367 17.19 -13.23 -6.40
C LYS A 367 16.77 -14.21 -7.49
N HIS A 368 15.47 -14.49 -7.56
CA HIS A 368 14.92 -15.53 -8.44
C HIS A 368 14.49 -14.99 -9.80
N LYS A 369 14.23 -13.68 -9.92
CA LYS A 369 13.76 -13.02 -11.16
C LYS A 369 12.49 -13.63 -11.74
N LEU A 370 11.61 -14.16 -10.89
CA LEU A 370 10.39 -14.86 -11.27
C LEU A 370 9.18 -13.93 -11.41
N ILE A 371 9.24 -12.75 -10.81
CA ILE A 371 8.16 -11.76 -10.87
C ILE A 371 8.69 -10.39 -11.30
N THR A 372 7.78 -9.52 -11.71
CA THR A 372 8.09 -8.13 -12.05
C THR A 372 8.27 -7.26 -10.80
N TYR A 373 8.54 -5.97 -11.01
CA TYR A 373 8.89 -5.05 -9.94
C TYR A 373 7.84 -4.98 -8.82
N VAL A 374 8.28 -5.12 -7.57
CA VAL A 374 7.38 -5.28 -6.42
C VAL A 374 7.02 -3.98 -5.72
N GLY A 375 7.73 -2.86 -5.96
CA GLY A 375 7.42 -1.57 -5.33
C GLY A 375 6.36 -0.76 -6.07
N THR A 376 5.31 -1.43 -6.57
CA THR A 376 4.24 -0.84 -7.39
C THR A 376 2.93 -0.81 -6.60
N ASP A 377 2.18 0.30 -6.68
CA ASP A 377 0.80 0.36 -6.18
C ASP A 377 -0.26 0.16 -7.29
N CYS A 378 0.18 0.08 -8.55
CA CYS A 378 -0.67 -0.17 -9.71
C CYS A 378 -1.12 -1.64 -9.78
N GLN A 379 -2.38 -1.85 -10.16
CA GLN A 379 -2.99 -3.16 -10.41
C GLN A 379 -3.32 -3.40 -11.89
N TYR A 380 -2.91 -2.48 -12.77
CA TYR A 380 -3.11 -2.56 -14.22
C TYR A 380 -1.82 -2.90 -14.95
N LEU A 381 -1.97 -3.35 -16.19
CA LEU A 381 -0.90 -3.76 -17.10
C LEU A 381 -0.99 -2.90 -18.37
N PRO A 382 0.15 -2.54 -18.96
CA PRO A 382 0.19 -1.96 -20.31
C PRO A 382 -0.47 -2.88 -21.33
N GLU A 383 -1.10 -2.30 -22.34
CA GLU A 383 -1.80 -3.07 -23.36
C GLU A 383 -0.86 -3.92 -24.21
N ASN A 384 0.35 -3.45 -24.48
CA ASN A 384 1.37 -4.20 -25.23
C ASN A 384 1.85 -5.47 -24.50
N MET A 385 1.72 -5.54 -23.17
CA MET A 385 2.07 -6.77 -22.44
C MET A 385 1.11 -7.92 -22.77
N HIS A 386 -0.10 -7.65 -23.28
CA HIS A 386 -1.02 -8.68 -23.74
C HIS A 386 -0.45 -9.48 -24.92
N GLU A 387 0.31 -8.82 -25.81
CA GLU A 387 0.95 -9.47 -26.97
C GLU A 387 1.97 -10.53 -26.55
N ARG A 388 2.61 -10.34 -25.38
CA ARG A 388 3.60 -11.26 -24.80
C ARG A 388 2.98 -12.33 -23.89
N ALA A 389 1.68 -12.25 -23.61
CA ALA A 389 0.99 -13.19 -22.73
C ALA A 389 1.10 -14.65 -23.18
N PRO A 390 0.99 -15.01 -24.48
CA PRO A 390 1.14 -16.40 -24.92
C PRO A 390 2.48 -17.03 -24.52
N GLU A 391 3.58 -16.26 -24.61
CA GLU A 391 4.92 -16.72 -24.22
C GLU A 391 5.00 -16.98 -22.72
N ILE A 392 4.50 -16.04 -21.91
CA ILE A 392 4.48 -16.17 -20.44
C ILE A 392 3.61 -17.36 -20.02
N LEU A 393 2.41 -17.50 -20.59
CA LEU A 393 1.50 -18.62 -20.31
C LEU A 393 2.12 -19.97 -20.69
N HIS A 394 2.87 -20.02 -21.79
CA HIS A 394 3.60 -21.22 -22.19
C HIS A 394 4.71 -21.56 -21.17
N ALA A 395 5.52 -20.57 -20.77
CA ALA A 395 6.59 -20.76 -19.81
C ALA A 395 6.08 -21.20 -18.42
N LEU A 396 4.88 -20.76 -18.03
CA LEU A 396 4.25 -21.18 -16.77
C LEU A 396 3.92 -22.68 -16.71
N ARG A 397 3.96 -23.42 -17.83
CA ARG A 397 3.86 -24.89 -17.81
C ARG A 397 5.02 -25.55 -17.06
N PHE A 398 6.19 -24.92 -17.03
CA PHE A 398 7.34 -25.39 -16.24
C PHE A 398 7.21 -25.05 -14.75
N ALA A 399 6.21 -24.25 -14.36
CA ALA A 399 5.95 -23.87 -12.98
C ALA A 399 4.91 -24.76 -12.28
N THR A 400 4.33 -25.76 -12.95
CA THR A 400 3.24 -26.59 -12.40
C THR A 400 3.65 -27.36 -11.14
N GLY A 401 4.91 -27.81 -11.06
CA GLY A 401 5.45 -28.45 -9.86
C GLY A 401 5.58 -27.51 -8.66
N ALA A 402 5.71 -26.20 -8.89
CA ALA A 402 5.81 -25.19 -7.83
C ALA A 402 4.45 -24.56 -7.47
N VAL A 403 3.45 -24.68 -8.35
CA VAL A 403 2.13 -24.04 -8.20
C VAL A 403 1.02 -25.09 -8.31
N PRO A 404 0.50 -25.59 -7.18
CA PRO A 404 -0.59 -26.54 -7.16
C PRO A 404 -1.82 -26.03 -7.95
N GLY A 405 -2.41 -26.90 -8.78
CA GLY A 405 -3.60 -26.60 -9.58
C GLY A 405 -3.36 -25.80 -10.87
N LEU A 406 -2.12 -25.35 -11.14
CA LEU A 406 -1.81 -24.51 -12.30
C LEU A 406 -2.05 -25.23 -13.65
N GLU A 407 -1.76 -26.52 -13.74
CA GLU A 407 -1.94 -27.30 -14.97
C GLU A 407 -3.38 -27.23 -15.49
N LYS A 408 -4.35 -27.50 -14.62
CA LYS A 408 -5.78 -27.42 -14.93
C LYS A 408 -6.22 -26.00 -15.31
N ALA A 409 -5.64 -24.98 -14.65
CA ALA A 409 -5.93 -23.59 -14.99
C ALA A 409 -5.41 -23.24 -16.40
N LEU A 410 -4.21 -23.69 -16.77
CA LEU A 410 -3.59 -23.47 -18.07
C LEU A 410 -4.27 -24.19 -19.22
N GLU A 411 -5.05 -25.24 -18.97
CA GLU A 411 -5.90 -25.87 -20.00
C GLU A 411 -7.10 -25.00 -20.40
N LEU A 412 -7.54 -24.12 -19.50
CA LEU A 412 -8.76 -23.31 -19.65
C LEU A 412 -8.48 -21.90 -20.19
N VAL A 413 -7.22 -21.46 -20.24
CA VAL A 413 -6.87 -20.09 -20.66
C VAL A 413 -7.15 -19.86 -22.13
N ASN A 414 -7.66 -18.68 -22.44
CA ASN A 414 -7.68 -18.12 -23.78
C ASN A 414 -6.71 -16.93 -23.84
N PRO A 415 -5.50 -17.09 -24.42
CA PRO A 415 -4.53 -16.00 -24.52
C PRO A 415 -5.04 -14.78 -25.29
N ALA A 416 -6.00 -14.96 -26.20
CA ALA A 416 -6.61 -13.85 -26.94
C ALA A 416 -7.62 -13.03 -26.10
N PHE A 417 -8.08 -13.56 -24.96
CA PHE A 417 -8.96 -12.81 -24.07
C PHE A 417 -8.17 -11.70 -23.36
N LYS A 418 -8.65 -10.46 -23.44
CA LYS A 418 -8.06 -9.29 -22.80
C LYS A 418 -8.99 -8.83 -21.67
N SER A 419 -8.59 -9.06 -20.42
CA SER A 419 -9.35 -8.56 -19.26
C SER A 419 -9.19 -7.03 -19.11
N ARG A 420 -9.98 -6.46 -18.20
CA ARG A 420 -9.86 -5.04 -17.80
C ARG A 420 -8.51 -4.66 -17.17
N ALA A 421 -7.64 -5.63 -16.88
CA ALA A 421 -6.32 -5.37 -16.32
C ALA A 421 -5.40 -4.70 -17.34
N PHE A 422 -5.56 -4.97 -18.64
CA PHE A 422 -4.75 -4.37 -19.70
C PHE A 422 -5.33 -3.01 -20.10
N ASN A 423 -4.77 -1.91 -19.59
CA ASN A 423 -5.30 -0.56 -19.77
C ASN A 423 -4.19 0.49 -19.55
N ASP A 424 -3.67 1.07 -20.63
CA ASP A 424 -2.58 2.06 -20.57
C ASP A 424 -2.97 3.33 -19.80
N GLY A 425 -4.25 3.73 -19.87
CA GLY A 425 -4.76 4.92 -19.17
C GLY A 425 -4.89 4.76 -17.65
N LYS A 426 -4.59 3.57 -17.11
CA LYS A 426 -4.61 3.27 -15.67
C LYS A 426 -3.28 2.71 -15.16
N VAL A 427 -2.23 2.74 -15.98
CA VAL A 427 -0.87 2.40 -15.58
C VAL A 427 -0.18 3.68 -15.10
N ASP A 428 0.45 3.60 -13.92
CA ASP A 428 1.23 4.68 -13.33
C ASP A 428 2.70 4.59 -13.79
N GLU A 429 3.68 5.03 -12.98
CA GLU A 429 5.11 4.85 -13.30
C GLU A 429 5.53 3.38 -13.37
N HIS A 430 4.76 2.51 -12.70
CA HIS A 430 4.91 1.08 -12.69
C HIS A 430 3.59 0.39 -13.01
N PHE A 431 3.67 -0.84 -13.47
CA PHE A 431 2.53 -1.72 -13.69
C PHE A 431 2.44 -2.77 -12.58
N ALA A 432 1.41 -3.61 -12.63
CA ALA A 432 1.18 -4.62 -11.60
C ALA A 432 2.24 -5.73 -11.55
N ILE A 433 2.29 -6.43 -10.42
CA ILE A 433 3.18 -7.58 -10.20
C ILE A 433 2.65 -8.79 -11.00
N THR A 434 3.47 -9.28 -11.93
CA THR A 434 3.18 -10.45 -12.78
C THR A 434 4.33 -11.44 -12.74
N PRO A 435 4.12 -12.72 -13.12
CA PRO A 435 5.24 -13.60 -13.42
C PRO A 435 6.07 -13.05 -14.60
N SER A 436 7.38 -13.31 -14.58
CA SER A 436 8.31 -12.92 -15.65
C SER A 436 8.38 -13.93 -16.80
N GLY A 437 7.91 -15.16 -16.56
CA GLY A 437 8.08 -16.30 -17.48
C GLY A 437 9.38 -17.09 -17.26
N ALA A 438 10.20 -16.74 -16.26
CA ALA A 438 11.34 -17.57 -15.87
C ALA A 438 10.90 -18.86 -15.15
N GLU A 439 11.65 -19.94 -15.33
CA GLU A 439 11.38 -21.22 -14.69
C GLU A 439 11.69 -21.16 -13.17
N PRO A 440 10.74 -21.58 -12.30
CA PRO A 440 10.95 -21.53 -10.86
C PRO A 440 11.83 -22.70 -10.39
N VAL A 441 13.08 -22.41 -10.04
CA VAL A 441 14.03 -23.41 -9.51
C VAL A 441 14.48 -23.04 -8.10
N GLY A 442 14.46 -24.00 -7.18
CA GLY A 442 15.02 -23.85 -5.83
C GLY A 442 14.25 -22.91 -4.91
N LEU A 443 12.92 -22.84 -5.08
CA LEU A 443 12.04 -22.11 -4.17
C LEU A 443 11.80 -22.92 -2.89
N ASN A 444 11.77 -22.25 -1.74
CA ASN A 444 11.19 -22.84 -0.54
C ASN A 444 9.66 -22.76 -0.55
N ASP A 445 9.00 -23.47 0.36
CA ASP A 445 7.53 -23.57 0.41
C ASP A 445 6.82 -22.21 0.47
N SER A 446 7.38 -21.25 1.23
CA SER A 446 6.79 -19.91 1.34
C SER A 446 6.97 -19.08 0.06
N GLU A 447 8.13 -19.22 -0.60
CA GLU A 447 8.39 -18.60 -1.91
C GLU A 447 7.48 -19.20 -2.99
N ALA A 448 7.32 -20.53 -3.02
CA ALA A 448 6.45 -21.23 -3.94
C ALA A 448 4.98 -20.85 -3.73
N ALA A 449 4.52 -20.77 -2.48
CA ALA A 449 3.15 -20.35 -2.16
C ALA A 449 2.86 -18.91 -2.60
N LEU A 450 3.77 -17.95 -2.31
CA LEU A 450 3.60 -16.57 -2.74
C LEU A 450 3.66 -16.43 -4.27
N TYR A 451 4.59 -17.13 -4.93
CA TYR A 451 4.68 -17.16 -6.38
C TYR A 451 3.40 -17.73 -7.02
N GLY A 452 2.87 -18.82 -6.47
CA GLY A 452 1.61 -19.42 -6.91
C GLY A 452 0.42 -18.47 -6.82
N MET A 453 0.34 -17.66 -5.76
CA MET A 453 -0.67 -16.61 -5.66
C MET A 453 -0.57 -15.60 -6.82
N ILE A 454 0.63 -15.12 -7.13
CA ILE A 454 0.89 -14.15 -8.20
C ILE A 454 0.55 -14.76 -9.58
N VAL A 455 1.01 -15.98 -9.83
CA VAL A 455 0.72 -16.73 -11.07
C VAL A 455 -0.78 -16.92 -11.25
N ASN A 456 -1.49 -17.40 -10.23
CA ASN A 456 -2.93 -17.62 -10.28
C ASN A 456 -3.71 -16.32 -10.56
N ARG A 457 -3.27 -15.19 -9.99
CA ARG A 457 -3.88 -13.88 -10.27
C ARG A 457 -3.64 -13.41 -11.70
N TYR A 458 -2.46 -13.68 -12.26
CA TYR A 458 -2.16 -13.38 -13.66
C TYR A 458 -2.95 -14.29 -14.63
N VAL A 459 -2.98 -15.60 -14.39
CA VAL A 459 -3.72 -16.58 -15.22
C VAL A 459 -5.22 -16.27 -15.24
N ALA A 460 -5.80 -15.80 -14.13
CA ALA A 460 -7.19 -15.36 -14.06
C ALA A 460 -7.57 -14.30 -15.12
N GLN A 461 -6.59 -13.52 -15.59
CA GLN A 461 -6.84 -12.48 -16.61
C GLN A 461 -7.16 -13.06 -18.00
N PHE A 462 -7.01 -14.37 -18.20
CA PHE A 462 -7.21 -15.06 -19.48
C PHE A 462 -8.36 -16.07 -19.47
N LEU A 463 -9.11 -16.18 -18.38
CA LEU A 463 -10.19 -17.17 -18.20
C LEU A 463 -11.62 -16.63 -18.45
N GLY A 464 -11.74 -15.30 -18.61
CA GLY A 464 -13.02 -14.62 -18.69
C GLY A 464 -13.72 -14.43 -17.33
N PRO A 465 -14.84 -13.67 -17.31
CA PRO A 465 -15.60 -13.46 -16.09
C PRO A 465 -16.29 -14.74 -15.60
N TYR A 466 -16.52 -14.81 -14.29
CA TYR A 466 -17.48 -15.74 -13.71
C TYR A 466 -18.90 -15.24 -14.04
N THR A 467 -19.75 -16.06 -14.63
CA THR A 467 -21.14 -15.66 -14.95
C THR A 467 -22.14 -16.55 -14.22
N TYR A 468 -23.24 -15.93 -13.77
CA TYR A 468 -24.30 -16.60 -13.04
C TYR A 468 -25.65 -15.93 -13.30
N LEU A 469 -26.73 -16.70 -13.24
CA LEU A 469 -28.09 -16.19 -13.18
C LEU A 469 -28.38 -15.76 -11.74
N SER A 470 -28.71 -14.48 -11.56
CA SER A 470 -29.15 -13.87 -10.31
C SER A 470 -30.67 -13.79 -10.30
N THR A 471 -31.30 -14.66 -9.54
CA THR A 471 -32.75 -14.64 -9.32
C THR A 471 -33.08 -13.78 -8.10
N VAL A 472 -33.96 -12.80 -8.26
CA VAL A 472 -34.45 -11.94 -7.19
C VAL A 472 -35.98 -11.96 -7.18
N LEU A 473 -36.56 -12.45 -6.09
CA LEU A 473 -37.98 -12.32 -5.79
C LEU A 473 -38.14 -11.39 -4.60
N THR A 474 -38.82 -10.25 -4.78
CA THR A 474 -39.16 -9.31 -3.71
C THR A 474 -40.66 -9.28 -3.52
N VAL A 475 -41.11 -9.50 -2.29
CA VAL A 475 -42.52 -9.51 -1.91
C VAL A 475 -42.71 -8.58 -0.73
N GLN A 476 -43.72 -7.73 -0.81
CA GLN A 476 -44.09 -6.82 0.27
C GLN A 476 -45.33 -7.36 0.99
N PHE A 477 -45.19 -7.66 2.28
CA PHE A 477 -46.29 -8.00 3.18
C PHE A 477 -46.57 -6.79 4.07
N GLY A 478 -47.67 -6.08 3.79
CA GLY A 478 -47.97 -4.82 4.47
C GLY A 478 -46.85 -3.77 4.27
N GLN A 479 -46.13 -3.42 5.33
CA GLN A 479 -45.02 -2.47 5.29
C GLN A 479 -43.64 -3.14 5.15
N ASP A 480 -43.58 -4.46 5.30
CA ASP A 480 -42.33 -5.21 5.38
C ASP A 480 -42.00 -5.86 4.04
N VAL A 481 -40.75 -5.66 3.61
CA VAL A 481 -40.22 -6.19 2.37
C VAL A 481 -39.43 -7.45 2.68
N PHE A 482 -39.81 -8.55 2.05
CA PHE A 482 -39.10 -9.82 2.08
C PHE A 482 -38.47 -10.12 0.72
N ARG A 483 -37.36 -10.85 0.72
CA ARG A 483 -36.62 -11.22 -0.49
C ARG A 483 -36.17 -12.68 -0.46
N ALA A 484 -36.28 -13.35 -1.60
CA ALA A 484 -35.49 -14.53 -1.92
C ALA A 484 -34.44 -14.17 -2.97
N LEU A 485 -33.21 -14.64 -2.73
CA LEU A 485 -32.08 -14.49 -3.64
C LEU A 485 -31.54 -15.89 -3.94
N ALA A 486 -31.41 -16.22 -5.22
CA ALA A 486 -30.74 -17.44 -5.65
C ALA A 486 -29.72 -17.09 -6.73
N ARG A 487 -28.56 -17.74 -6.69
CA ARG A 487 -27.52 -17.62 -7.70
C ARG A 487 -27.28 -18.98 -8.34
N ARG A 488 -27.38 -19.06 -9.67
CA ARG A 488 -27.06 -20.26 -10.43
C ARG A 488 -25.85 -20.00 -11.32
N PRO A 489 -24.68 -20.59 -11.03
CA PRO A 489 -23.51 -20.50 -11.91
C PRO A 489 -23.85 -20.93 -13.35
N THR A 490 -23.44 -20.13 -14.35
CA THR A 490 -23.53 -20.49 -15.78
C THR A 490 -22.16 -20.78 -16.36
N ARG A 491 -21.12 -20.04 -15.95
CA ARG A 491 -19.73 -20.29 -16.33
C ARG A 491 -18.80 -19.97 -15.17
N ALA A 492 -17.90 -20.89 -14.83
CA ALA A 492 -16.92 -20.72 -13.75
C ALA A 492 -15.94 -19.55 -14.01
N GLY A 493 -15.51 -19.35 -15.26
CA GLY A 493 -14.58 -18.28 -15.63
C GLY A 493 -13.30 -18.33 -14.79
N TRP A 494 -12.82 -17.18 -14.34
CA TRP A 494 -11.64 -17.07 -13.48
C TRP A 494 -11.72 -17.84 -12.15
N ARG A 495 -12.93 -18.16 -11.65
CA ARG A 495 -13.09 -18.95 -10.42
C ARG A 495 -12.65 -20.42 -10.58
N ALA A 496 -12.44 -20.89 -11.81
CA ALA A 496 -11.93 -22.24 -12.06
C ALA A 496 -10.50 -22.48 -11.53
N ILE A 497 -9.76 -21.42 -11.17
CA ILE A 497 -8.40 -21.51 -10.58
C ILE A 497 -8.42 -21.95 -9.12
N SER A 498 -9.46 -21.58 -8.37
CA SER A 498 -9.58 -21.98 -6.97
C SER A 498 -10.38 -23.27 -6.89
N ASP A 499 -9.85 -24.29 -6.21
CA ASP A 499 -10.62 -25.46 -5.77
C ASP A 499 -11.68 -25.12 -4.71
N GLN A 500 -11.88 -23.83 -4.40
CA GLN A 500 -13.11 -23.38 -3.76
C GLN A 500 -14.25 -23.71 -4.71
N SER A 501 -15.04 -24.71 -4.35
CA SER A 501 -16.25 -25.08 -5.06
C SER A 501 -17.03 -23.81 -5.39
N VAL A 502 -17.53 -23.76 -6.63
CA VAL A 502 -18.46 -22.69 -7.06
C VAL A 502 -19.70 -22.64 -6.16
N ASP A 503 -19.88 -23.68 -5.33
CA ASP A 503 -20.94 -23.88 -4.33
C ASP A 503 -20.79 -23.08 -3.02
N ASP A 504 -19.63 -22.50 -2.72
CA ASP A 504 -19.40 -21.75 -1.47
C ASP A 504 -19.80 -20.26 -1.56
N ALA A 505 -20.44 -19.82 -2.65
CA ALA A 505 -20.93 -18.45 -2.79
C ALA A 505 -22.15 -18.19 -1.90
N GLU A 506 -22.10 -17.15 -1.06
CA GLU A 506 -23.29 -16.61 -0.39
C GLU A 506 -24.40 -16.34 -1.44
N GLY A 507 -25.52 -17.07 -1.32
CA GLY A 507 -26.62 -17.02 -2.28
C GLY A 507 -27.11 -18.37 -2.81
N ASN A 508 -26.59 -19.51 -2.31
CA ASN A 508 -27.13 -20.85 -2.54
C ASN A 508 -28.46 -21.09 -1.79
N GLY A 509 -29.42 -20.19 -1.95
CA GLY A 509 -30.82 -20.53 -1.68
C GLY A 509 -31.29 -21.56 -2.69
N ASP A 510 -32.23 -22.43 -2.30
CA ASP A 510 -32.89 -23.35 -3.23
C ASP A 510 -33.34 -22.58 -4.48
N ALA A 511 -33.22 -23.22 -5.65
CA ALA A 511 -33.59 -22.61 -6.92
C ALA A 511 -35.04 -22.09 -6.86
N VAL A 512 -35.22 -20.77 -6.98
CA VAL A 512 -36.55 -20.15 -7.01
C VAL A 512 -37.07 -20.20 -8.45
N ASP A 513 -38.14 -20.97 -8.68
CA ASP A 513 -38.82 -21.00 -9.97
C ASP A 513 -39.70 -19.75 -10.15
N LEU A 514 -39.21 -18.78 -10.93
CA LEU A 514 -39.95 -17.56 -11.22
C LEU A 514 -41.10 -17.73 -12.22
N ALA A 515 -41.29 -18.89 -12.86
CA ALA A 515 -42.35 -19.07 -13.85
C ALA A 515 -43.76 -18.76 -13.31
N ARG A 516 -43.93 -18.83 -11.99
CA ARG A 516 -45.19 -18.62 -11.28
C ARG A 516 -45.34 -17.22 -10.66
N PHE A 517 -44.31 -16.38 -10.73
CA PHE A 517 -44.29 -15.07 -10.10
C PHE A 517 -44.31 -13.98 -11.17
N ARG A 518 -45.26 -13.05 -11.04
CA ARG A 518 -45.38 -11.86 -11.90
C ARG A 518 -45.40 -10.63 -11.01
N GLU A 519 -44.71 -9.58 -11.41
CA GLU A 519 -44.78 -8.30 -10.72
C GLU A 519 -46.23 -7.80 -10.65
N GLY A 520 -46.62 -7.24 -9.50
CA GLY A 520 -48.00 -6.89 -9.18
C GLY A 520 -48.89 -8.06 -8.77
N GLY A 521 -48.43 -9.31 -8.94
CA GLY A 521 -49.15 -10.50 -8.49
C GLY A 521 -49.21 -10.60 -6.97
N GLN A 522 -50.22 -11.32 -6.47
CA GLN A 522 -50.40 -11.59 -5.04
C GLN A 522 -49.94 -12.99 -4.66
N VAL A 523 -49.36 -13.11 -3.48
CA VAL A 523 -48.95 -14.39 -2.87
C VAL A 523 -49.36 -14.42 -1.41
N GLN A 524 -49.44 -15.62 -0.85
CA GLN A 524 -49.64 -15.84 0.58
C GLN A 524 -48.58 -16.79 1.11
N ALA A 525 -48.10 -16.54 2.32
CA ALA A 525 -47.22 -17.45 3.01
C ALA A 525 -48.03 -18.62 3.60
N VAL A 526 -47.49 -19.84 3.50
CA VAL A 526 -48.05 -21.06 4.11
C VAL A 526 -47.38 -21.39 5.45
N GLY A 527 -46.31 -20.68 5.79
CA GLY A 527 -45.61 -20.78 7.07
C GLY A 527 -44.73 -19.55 7.29
N ALA A 528 -44.46 -19.24 8.55
CA ALA A 528 -43.51 -18.19 8.91
C ALA A 528 -42.78 -18.54 10.20
N ARG A 529 -41.52 -18.11 10.30
CA ARG A 529 -40.66 -18.29 11.49
C ARG A 529 -39.73 -17.10 11.65
N ILE A 530 -39.03 -17.02 12.78
CA ILE A 530 -37.99 -16.02 13.02
C ILE A 530 -36.66 -16.73 13.14
N ASP A 531 -35.70 -16.34 12.30
CA ASP A 531 -34.29 -16.66 12.52
C ASP A 531 -33.69 -15.55 13.40
N VAL A 532 -32.96 -15.92 14.45
CA VAL A 532 -32.27 -14.94 15.32
C VAL A 532 -30.79 -14.95 14.97
N LYS A 533 -30.24 -13.79 14.63
CA LYS A 533 -28.82 -13.60 14.39
C LYS A 533 -28.24 -12.70 15.48
N ARG A 534 -27.46 -13.29 16.38
CA ARG A 534 -26.63 -12.53 17.31
C ARG A 534 -25.58 -11.73 16.53
N VAL A 535 -25.51 -10.43 16.77
CA VAL A 535 -24.49 -9.55 16.20
C VAL A 535 -23.41 -9.31 17.23
N ASP A 536 -22.22 -9.81 16.94
CA ASP A 536 -21.02 -9.67 17.77
C ASP A 536 -20.20 -8.42 17.36
N PRO A 537 -19.29 -7.94 18.22
CA PRO A 537 -18.43 -6.79 17.90
C PRO A 537 -17.61 -7.00 16.62
N PRO A 538 -17.20 -5.90 15.96
CA PRO A 538 -16.30 -6.01 14.82
C PRO A 538 -14.98 -6.68 15.21
N SER A 539 -14.32 -7.36 14.29
CA SER A 539 -13.05 -8.02 14.57
C SER A 539 -11.94 -7.01 14.85
N ALA A 540 -11.04 -7.32 15.78
CA ALA A 540 -9.78 -6.59 15.91
C ALA A 540 -8.98 -6.68 14.61
N PHE A 541 -8.08 -5.71 14.40
CA PHE A 541 -7.15 -5.80 13.29
C PHE A 541 -6.20 -6.98 13.49
N ASP A 542 -5.77 -7.57 12.39
CA ASP A 542 -4.52 -8.31 12.25
C ASP A 542 -3.58 -7.48 11.34
N GLN A 543 -2.36 -7.95 11.08
CA GLN A 543 -1.46 -7.18 10.19
C GLN A 543 -2.01 -7.02 8.76
N SER A 544 -2.79 -7.99 8.26
CA SER A 544 -3.39 -7.95 6.91
C SER A 544 -4.48 -6.89 6.81
N THR A 545 -5.45 -6.93 7.71
CA THR A 545 -6.57 -5.99 7.80
C THR A 545 -6.12 -4.59 8.23
N LEU A 546 -5.04 -4.46 9.00
CA LEU A 546 -4.39 -3.18 9.26
C LEU A 546 -3.72 -2.62 8.00
N ALA A 547 -3.00 -3.44 7.23
CA ALA A 547 -2.44 -3.01 5.95
C ALA A 547 -3.54 -2.63 4.93
N GLU A 548 -4.67 -3.36 4.93
CA GLU A 548 -5.85 -3.00 4.14
C GLU A 548 -6.45 -1.67 4.60
N ALA A 549 -6.54 -1.44 5.91
CA ALA A 549 -7.01 -0.18 6.46
C ALA A 549 -6.11 1.00 6.07
N MET A 550 -4.79 0.81 6.06
CA MET A 550 -3.83 1.81 5.59
C MET A 550 -4.01 2.10 4.09
N LEU A 551 -4.18 1.06 3.26
CA LEU A 551 -4.43 1.20 1.82
C LEU A 551 -5.76 1.91 1.52
N HIS A 552 -6.78 1.67 2.35
CA HIS A 552 -8.12 2.21 2.18
C HIS A 552 -8.48 3.20 3.30
N ALA A 553 -7.51 4.04 3.69
CA ALA A 553 -7.66 4.98 4.80
C ALA A 553 -8.87 5.93 4.65
N HIS A 554 -9.28 6.24 3.41
CA HIS A 554 -10.50 7.02 3.12
C HIS A 554 -11.78 6.44 3.76
N ARG A 555 -11.86 5.11 3.98
CA ARG A 555 -12.99 4.45 4.63
C ARG A 555 -13.04 4.70 6.14
N TYR A 556 -11.92 5.08 6.73
CA TYR A 556 -11.75 5.32 8.17
C TYR A 556 -11.86 6.81 8.52
N VAL A 557 -12.08 7.68 7.54
CA VAL A 557 -12.44 9.09 7.78
C VAL A 557 -13.84 9.12 8.39
N ARG A 558 -14.01 9.74 9.54
CA ARG A 558 -15.31 9.90 10.20
C ARG A 558 -15.72 11.35 10.15
N ASP A 559 -16.95 11.64 9.74
CA ASP A 559 -17.44 13.01 9.59
C ASP A 559 -17.35 13.82 10.90
N GLU A 560 -17.53 13.15 12.04
CA GLU A 560 -17.44 13.72 13.39
C GLU A 560 -16.04 14.22 13.78
N ASP A 561 -14.99 13.75 13.09
CA ASP A 561 -13.61 14.20 13.32
C ASP A 561 -13.29 15.54 12.62
N TYR A 562 -14.25 16.10 11.87
CA TYR A 562 -14.05 17.30 11.04
C TYR A 562 -15.07 18.41 11.35
N PRO A 563 -14.67 19.69 11.23
CA PRO A 563 -15.57 20.83 11.37
C PRO A 563 -16.79 20.80 10.43
N SER A 564 -16.69 20.15 9.28
CA SER A 564 -17.79 20.01 8.31
C SER A 564 -17.68 18.72 7.50
N ARG A 565 -18.81 18.24 6.98
CA ARG A 565 -18.86 17.08 6.07
C ARG A 565 -18.08 17.30 4.78
N GLU A 566 -18.10 18.52 4.24
CA GLU A 566 -17.36 18.89 3.02
C GLU A 566 -15.86 18.69 3.21
N GLN A 567 -15.31 19.05 4.37
CA GLN A 567 -13.91 18.83 4.68
C GLN A 567 -13.59 17.34 4.82
N ALA A 568 -14.48 16.55 5.43
CA ALA A 568 -14.31 15.10 5.51
C ALA A 568 -14.27 14.47 4.11
N GLU A 569 -15.16 14.87 3.20
CA GLU A 569 -15.20 14.38 1.82
C GLU A 569 -13.94 14.77 1.03
N GLU A 570 -13.42 15.99 1.21
CA GLU A 570 -12.16 16.37 0.56
C GLU A 570 -10.99 15.51 1.05
N VAL A 571 -10.93 15.21 2.36
CA VAL A 571 -9.93 14.28 2.91
C VAL A 571 -10.09 12.87 2.33
N ARG A 572 -11.32 12.36 2.21
CA ARG A 572 -11.58 11.05 1.57
C ARG A 572 -11.06 11.03 0.14
N LYS A 573 -11.38 12.06 -0.63
CA LYS A 573 -10.97 12.21 -2.04
C LYS A 573 -9.45 12.21 -2.18
N VAL A 574 -8.74 12.99 -1.36
CA VAL A 574 -7.27 13.00 -1.36
C VAL A 574 -6.73 11.62 -1.01
N LEU A 575 -7.22 10.97 0.06
CA LEU A 575 -6.78 9.62 0.44
C LEU A 575 -7.09 8.53 -0.59
N THR A 576 -8.11 8.73 -1.44
CA THR A 576 -8.41 7.86 -2.59
C THR A 576 -7.48 8.12 -3.78
N GLN A 577 -7.08 9.37 -3.99
CA GLN A 577 -6.16 9.77 -5.06
C GLN A 577 -4.69 9.48 -4.71
N THR A 578 -4.36 9.42 -3.43
CA THR A 578 -3.05 9.06 -2.91
C THR A 578 -2.99 7.59 -2.51
N GLU A 579 -1.80 7.09 -2.23
CA GLU A 579 -1.50 5.71 -1.80
C GLU A 579 -2.00 5.34 -0.37
N GLY A 580 -3.03 6.02 0.14
CA GLY A 580 -3.51 5.88 1.52
C GLY A 580 -2.49 6.36 2.56
N ILE A 581 -2.32 5.60 3.64
CA ILE A 581 -1.33 5.87 4.70
C ILE A 581 -0.03 5.12 4.39
N GLY A 582 1.02 5.87 4.06
CA GLY A 582 2.33 5.33 3.67
C GLY A 582 2.33 4.75 2.25
N THR A 583 3.53 4.54 1.70
CA THR A 583 3.71 4.06 0.32
C THR A 583 3.84 2.55 0.25
N SER A 584 3.66 1.93 -0.92
CA SER A 584 3.93 0.50 -1.17
C SER A 584 5.20 -0.03 -0.51
N ARG A 585 6.28 0.76 -0.52
CA ARG A 585 7.60 0.38 0.00
C ARG A 585 7.71 0.45 1.53
N THR A 586 6.91 1.32 2.18
CA THR A 586 7.09 1.65 3.61
C THR A 586 5.99 1.12 4.54
N ARG A 587 4.85 0.64 4.01
CA ARG A 587 3.73 0.20 4.87
C ARG A 587 4.11 -0.96 5.80
N ALA A 588 4.77 -2.00 5.27
CA ALA A 588 5.15 -3.14 6.09
C ALA A 588 6.15 -2.76 7.18
N SER A 589 7.19 -2.00 6.83
CA SER A 589 8.17 -1.53 7.81
C SER A 589 7.54 -0.63 8.87
N ALA A 590 6.61 0.24 8.50
CA ALA A 590 5.90 1.10 9.44
C ALA A 590 5.08 0.28 10.46
N ILE A 591 4.38 -0.78 10.04
CA ILE A 591 3.68 -1.71 10.94
C ILE A 591 4.68 -2.41 11.88
N THR A 592 5.77 -2.95 11.33
CA THR A 592 6.83 -3.60 12.13
C THR A 592 7.46 -2.64 13.14
N GLU A 593 7.67 -1.39 12.77
CA GLU A 593 8.26 -0.36 13.63
C GLU A 593 7.34 0.00 14.80
N VAL A 594 6.03 0.21 14.58
CA VAL A 594 5.10 0.53 15.68
C VAL A 594 4.92 -0.64 16.66
N LEU A 595 5.01 -1.88 16.18
CA LEU A 595 5.05 -3.08 17.00
C LEU A 595 6.37 -3.16 17.80
N THR A 596 7.51 -2.94 17.15
CA THR A 596 8.84 -2.98 17.78
C THR A 596 9.00 -1.92 18.87
N MET A 597 8.45 -0.72 18.65
CA MET A 597 8.45 0.36 19.64
C MET A 597 7.52 0.06 20.82
N GLY A 598 6.61 -0.90 20.69
CA GLY A 598 5.61 -1.24 21.69
C GLY A 598 4.45 -0.24 21.75
N LEU A 599 4.18 0.52 20.68
CA LEU A 599 2.94 1.30 20.57
C LEU A 599 1.75 0.37 20.33
N LEU A 600 1.98 -0.69 19.55
CA LEU A 600 1.04 -1.77 19.31
C LEU A 600 1.58 -3.06 19.90
N ILE A 601 0.68 -3.98 20.23
CA ILE A 601 1.00 -5.34 20.68
C ILE A 601 0.23 -6.36 19.84
N GLU A 602 0.81 -7.54 19.70
CA GLU A 602 0.13 -8.68 19.08
C GLU A 602 -0.43 -9.62 20.16
N ALA A 603 -1.63 -10.14 19.93
CA ALA A 603 -2.27 -11.15 20.75
C ALA A 603 -2.62 -12.38 19.91
N GLY A 604 -2.54 -13.58 20.50
CA GLY A 604 -2.80 -14.85 19.79
C GLY A 604 -1.60 -15.37 18.97
N SER A 605 -1.85 -16.37 18.12
CA SER A 605 -0.81 -17.04 17.33
C SER A 605 -1.27 -17.45 15.93
N GLY A 606 -0.33 -17.62 15.02
CA GLY A 606 -0.58 -17.97 13.61
C GLY A 606 -1.58 -17.02 12.93
N LYS A 607 -2.55 -17.58 12.19
CA LYS A 607 -3.60 -16.85 11.47
C LYS A 607 -4.63 -16.15 12.38
N LYS A 608 -4.61 -16.39 13.70
CA LYS A 608 -5.50 -15.76 14.68
C LYS A 608 -4.83 -14.59 15.40
N ARG A 609 -3.65 -14.16 14.93
CA ARG A 609 -2.90 -13.08 15.55
C ARG A 609 -3.59 -11.74 15.29
N THR A 610 -4.01 -11.07 16.36
CA THR A 610 -4.62 -9.74 16.31
C THR A 610 -3.65 -8.68 16.82
N VAL A 611 -3.87 -7.43 16.44
CA VAL A 611 -3.08 -6.26 16.76
C VAL A 611 -3.94 -5.31 17.57
N HIS A 612 -3.42 -4.87 18.72
CA HIS A 612 -4.11 -3.99 19.66
C HIS A 612 -3.23 -2.81 20.04
N ILE A 613 -3.86 -1.71 20.45
CA ILE A 613 -3.15 -0.57 21.02
C ILE A 613 -2.61 -0.98 22.41
N SER A 614 -1.34 -0.67 22.69
CA SER A 614 -0.76 -0.90 24.01
C SER A 614 -1.07 0.25 24.97
N ASP A 615 -0.81 0.09 26.26
CA ASP A 615 -0.92 1.18 27.22
C ASP A 615 0.05 2.34 26.89
N VAL A 616 1.26 2.02 26.43
CA VAL A 616 2.23 3.02 25.95
C VAL A 616 1.69 3.71 24.69
N GLY A 617 1.04 2.97 23.79
CA GLY A 617 0.37 3.52 22.62
C GLY A 617 -0.75 4.49 22.98
N ARG A 618 -1.66 4.09 23.87
CA ARG A 618 -2.75 4.96 24.35
C ARG A 618 -2.22 6.20 25.06
N GLN A 619 -1.22 6.05 25.93
CA GLN A 619 -0.59 7.18 26.60
C GLN A 619 0.06 8.12 25.58
N THR A 620 0.77 7.57 24.59
CA THR A 620 1.38 8.36 23.52
C THR A 620 0.33 9.17 22.76
N LEU A 621 -0.76 8.54 22.30
CA LEU A 621 -1.83 9.23 21.59
C LEU A 621 -2.52 10.27 22.47
N GLY A 622 -2.71 10.00 23.76
CA GLY A 622 -3.31 10.94 24.71
C GLY A 622 -2.47 12.19 25.00
N LEU A 623 -1.14 12.13 24.78
CA LEU A 623 -0.26 13.30 24.90
C LEU A 623 -0.28 14.20 23.66
N LEU A 624 -0.59 13.63 22.48
CA LEU A 624 -0.53 14.35 21.22
C LEU A 624 -1.73 15.28 21.05
N PRO A 625 -1.56 16.44 20.39
CA PRO A 625 -2.68 17.32 20.10
C PRO A 625 -3.66 16.66 19.11
N PRO A 626 -4.98 16.96 19.20
CA PRO A 626 -6.00 16.29 18.39
C PRO A 626 -5.77 16.32 16.88
N HIS A 627 -5.14 17.38 16.37
CA HIS A 627 -4.84 17.45 14.94
C HIS A 627 -3.86 16.35 14.51
N LEU A 628 -2.83 16.00 15.30
CA LEU A 628 -1.88 14.93 14.96
C LEU A 628 -2.46 13.53 15.08
N THR A 629 -3.50 13.35 15.89
CA THR A 629 -4.21 12.07 16.05
C THR A 629 -5.37 11.92 15.06
N SER A 630 -5.48 12.82 14.07
CA SER A 630 -6.39 12.67 12.93
C SER A 630 -5.68 12.04 11.73
N ILE A 631 -6.34 11.06 11.11
CA ILE A 631 -5.84 10.43 9.88
C ILE A 631 -5.76 11.43 8.70
N ALA A 632 -6.44 12.59 8.79
CA ALA A 632 -6.35 13.63 7.77
C ALA A 632 -4.99 14.29 7.65
N VAL A 633 -4.14 14.28 8.68
CA VAL A 633 -2.82 14.93 8.60
C VAL A 633 -2.02 14.34 7.44
N THR A 634 -2.09 13.02 7.26
CA THR A 634 -1.45 12.34 6.14
C THR A 634 -1.98 12.86 4.80
N ALA A 635 -3.31 12.98 4.67
CA ALA A 635 -3.95 13.48 3.44
C ALA A 635 -3.57 14.93 3.13
N GLN A 636 -3.64 15.80 4.14
CA GLN A 636 -3.33 17.23 4.00
C GLN A 636 -1.87 17.44 3.57
N TRP A 637 -0.94 16.66 4.13
CA TRP A 637 0.47 16.73 3.76
C TRP A 637 0.71 16.24 2.32
N GLU A 638 0.11 15.11 1.91
CA GLU A 638 0.25 14.64 0.53
C GLU A 638 -0.36 15.63 -0.49
N LEU A 639 -1.45 16.30 -0.14
CA LEU A 639 -2.01 17.36 -0.97
C LEU A 639 -1.00 18.50 -1.14
N LEU A 640 -0.41 19.00 -0.04
CA LEU A 640 0.60 20.06 -0.09
C LEU A 640 1.81 19.63 -0.95
N PHE A 641 2.31 18.42 -0.79
CA PHE A 641 3.42 17.91 -1.61
C PHE A 641 3.02 17.75 -3.08
N SER A 642 1.77 17.38 -3.38
CA SER A 642 1.26 17.34 -4.75
C SER A 642 1.18 18.73 -5.38
N LEU A 643 0.76 19.74 -4.62
CA LEU A 643 0.73 21.13 -5.09
C LEU A 643 2.15 21.65 -5.37
N VAL A 644 3.14 21.30 -4.54
CA VAL A 644 4.56 21.59 -4.81
C VAL A 644 5.03 20.87 -6.08
N ALA A 645 4.71 19.58 -6.25
CA ALA A 645 5.08 18.81 -7.43
C ALA A 645 4.49 19.36 -8.73
N LYS A 646 3.33 20.03 -8.65
CA LYS A 646 2.67 20.72 -9.77
C LYS A 646 3.17 22.17 -9.97
N GLY A 647 4.11 22.65 -9.14
CA GLY A 647 4.62 24.03 -9.19
C GLY A 647 3.60 25.09 -8.75
N GLN A 648 2.52 24.69 -8.06
CA GLN A 648 1.44 25.60 -7.66
C GLN A 648 1.74 26.35 -6.36
N ILE A 649 2.55 25.76 -5.47
CA ILE A 649 3.04 26.40 -4.25
C ILE A 649 4.53 26.09 -4.07
N PRO A 650 5.32 27.00 -3.47
CA PRO A 650 6.73 26.75 -3.22
C PRO A 650 6.93 25.79 -2.03
N ALA A 651 7.95 24.93 -2.13
CA ALA A 651 8.34 24.00 -1.05
C ALA A 651 8.61 24.71 0.29
N SER A 652 9.22 25.89 0.25
CA SER A 652 9.53 26.69 1.44
C SER A 652 8.29 27.07 2.24
N ALA A 653 7.19 27.44 1.58
CA ALA A 653 5.93 27.78 2.26
C ALA A 653 5.36 26.59 3.03
N VAL A 654 5.44 25.39 2.45
CA VAL A 654 5.00 24.15 3.12
C VAL A 654 5.87 23.87 4.33
N ILE A 655 7.20 23.93 4.18
CA ILE A 655 8.17 23.70 5.26
C ILE A 655 7.97 24.68 6.41
N ASP A 656 7.80 25.97 6.12
CA ASP A 656 7.60 27.02 7.13
C ASP A 656 6.29 26.81 7.88
N GLN A 657 5.21 26.47 7.17
CA GLN A 657 3.95 26.11 7.79
C GLN A 657 4.10 24.91 8.75
N GLN A 658 4.83 23.86 8.34
CA GLN A 658 5.08 22.71 9.22
C GLN A 658 5.97 23.06 10.42
N LYS A 659 6.98 23.94 10.27
CA LYS A 659 7.76 24.45 11.41
C LYS A 659 6.87 25.17 12.41
N GLN A 660 5.90 25.96 11.96
CA GLN A 660 4.92 26.59 12.86
C GLN A 660 4.03 25.55 13.55
N LEU A 661 3.54 24.54 12.83
CA LEU A 661 2.78 23.44 13.42
C LEU A 661 3.58 22.75 14.54
N ILE A 662 4.84 22.39 14.26
CA ILE A 662 5.73 21.71 15.21
C ILE A 662 5.97 22.57 16.46
N LYS A 663 6.13 23.89 16.33
CA LYS A 663 6.22 24.80 17.48
C LYS A 663 4.99 24.69 18.39
N HIS A 664 3.79 24.68 17.80
CA HIS A 664 2.55 24.52 18.56
C HIS A 664 2.46 23.15 19.22
N VAL A 665 2.84 22.08 18.53
CA VAL A 665 2.87 20.70 19.07
C VAL A 665 3.82 20.60 20.26
N VAL A 666 5.05 21.11 20.13
CA VAL A 666 6.05 21.09 21.21
C VAL A 666 5.55 21.88 22.42
N LYS A 667 4.95 23.05 22.19
CA LYS A 667 4.35 23.85 23.27
C LYS A 667 3.21 23.10 23.97
N PHE A 668 2.30 22.50 23.21
CA PHE A 668 1.20 21.69 23.75
C PHE A 668 1.71 20.54 24.63
N LEU A 669 2.74 19.83 24.17
CA LEU A 669 3.38 18.75 24.94
C LEU A 669 4.07 19.27 26.20
N ALA A 670 4.70 20.46 26.14
CA ALA A 670 5.32 21.10 27.29
C ALA A 670 4.30 21.56 28.35
N ASP A 671 3.12 22.00 27.93
CA ASP A 671 2.03 22.39 28.83
C ASP A 671 1.38 21.18 29.51
N ASN A 672 1.22 20.06 28.78
CA ASN A 672 0.77 18.78 29.36
C ASN A 672 1.70 18.26 30.45
N ARG A 673 3.01 18.50 30.33
CA ARG A 673 4.00 18.19 31.37
C ARG A 673 3.69 18.87 32.70
N ARG A 674 3.26 20.13 32.66
CA ARG A 674 3.00 20.95 33.86
C ARG A 674 1.71 20.58 34.57
N SER A 675 0.77 19.95 33.87
CA SER A 675 -0.51 19.51 34.43
C SER A 675 -0.41 18.12 35.09
N ALA A 676 0.65 17.36 34.81
CA ALA A 676 0.91 16.02 35.34
C ALA A 676 1.98 15.98 36.46
N ALA A 677 2.66 17.09 36.71
CA ALA A 677 3.62 17.30 37.78
C ALA A 677 2.97 18.11 38.91
#